data_AF-A0AAD1Z985-F1
#
_entry.id   AF-A0AAD1Z985-F1
#
_cell.length_a   1.000
_cell.length_b   1.000
_cell.length_c   1.000
_cell.angle_alpha   90.00
_cell.angle_beta   90.00
_cell.angle_gamma   90.00
#
_symmetry.space_group_name_H-M   'P 1'
#
loop_
_entity.id
_entity.type
_entity.pdbx_description
1 polymer ?
#
loop_
_entity_poly.entity_id
_entity_poly.type
_entity_poly.pdbx_seq_one_letter_code
_entity_poly.pdbx_strand_id
1 'polypeptide(L)'
;MVAFGKKLKELQIQEWQGYYINYKLMKKKVKQYVRQIEVSAQDRDFVLMDFSRILDKQIEKIVLFLLEQQGQLASRLAYLGEQHNGLIQQADVVKIPELQESYRNVGQDMLRLLFFLELNAIGLRKILKKFDKRFGYKFTNYYVKTRANHPYSQLRQVFKHVGISAVVGTLSRNLSDLHNDQETFISIYDQPALPLQDPVMESVKVAVDRLTNSTDFLQYLGKHALILQEELPTPSEEHAVDDRYHFMSLLLNLANTFLYMVNSYIIVPTADSYSLSLGAAATVCGVVIGSMAVAQVFSSVYFSAWSNKSYMKPLVFSSIVLLVGNTLYALAYDLNSIYVLLIGRLFCGLGSARAVNRRYISDCVPLKMRMKASAGFVSASALGIACGPALSCLLQSNFKIFRLSFNEDTLPGWVMALAWLIYLLWLWISFREPLHDEEVNIGQRKTNSGVDAGCVQNDVIQPLLSPAKEEPEEEDDNEDEDEDQDQEFDISKENSTEIQKPVTSIVTAYKLLTPSVKVQLLVYFMLKYAMEVLLAESSVVTAHYFIWSTSNVAIFLACLGLTVLPVNILVGSYLSNMFEERQVLLASEVMVCMGIVLSFQLIIPYSVPQYVCSALITFVSAEVLEGVNLSLLSRVMSSRLSKGTYNGGLLSTEAGTLARVIADATITIAGYWVFVMMDSNQELPEGTVQNVLDQDTLKWVFVGGKGGVGKTTCSSILAILLARVRPSVLIISTDPAHNLSDAFQQRFTKAPTLVNGFSNLYAMEVDPNVENEDTLGSDNMDGFLSDLANAIPGIDEAMSFAEMLKLVQTMDYSVIVFDTAPTGHTLRLLQFPSTLEKGLDKMMSLKSKFGGLLSQMTRLVGGGDEFAEDAMFGKLEGMKDVIEQVNKQFKDPDLTTFVCVCIPEFLSLYETERLVQELTKFEIDTHNIIINQVIFDEEAVVSKLLKARMHMQQKYLDQFYMLYDDFHITKLPLLPQEVCGVDALKAFSGNFLSPYQPSIVRGTVEELEQRVSILKEELKNAEAELERLGKGKQKI
;
A
#
# COMPACT_ATOMS: atom_id res chain seq x y z
N MET A 1 34.87 -49.77 17.88
CA MET A 1 35.65 -48.53 18.17
C MET A 1 37.17 -48.74 18.44
N VAL A 2 37.71 -49.96 18.33
CA VAL A 2 39.17 -50.27 18.52
C VAL A 2 39.98 -50.16 17.21
N ALA A 3 39.33 -50.19 16.05
CA ALA A 3 39.98 -50.27 14.73
C ALA A 3 40.63 -48.97 14.19
N PHE A 4 40.15 -47.78 14.57
CA PHE A 4 40.60 -46.54 13.91
C PHE A 4 42.08 -46.20 14.17
N GLY A 5 42.63 -46.49 15.35
CA GLY A 5 44.05 -46.19 15.63
C GLY A 5 45.02 -47.08 14.85
N LYS A 6 44.62 -48.31 14.50
CA LYS A 6 45.40 -49.20 13.62
C LYS A 6 45.22 -48.79 12.16
N LYS A 7 43.97 -48.58 11.74
CA LYS A 7 43.60 -48.10 10.40
C LYS A 7 44.23 -46.75 10.04
N LEU A 8 44.36 -45.82 10.99
CA LEU A 8 45.06 -44.56 10.79
C LEU A 8 46.55 -44.79 10.53
N LYS A 9 47.20 -45.71 11.25
CA LYS A 9 48.62 -46.04 11.04
C LYS A 9 48.88 -46.73 9.70
N GLU A 10 47.92 -47.53 9.23
CA GLU A 10 47.97 -48.25 7.95
C GLU A 10 47.69 -47.33 6.74
N LEU A 11 46.82 -46.33 6.91
CA LEU A 11 46.41 -45.39 5.84
C LEU A 11 47.24 -44.10 5.79
N GLN A 12 48.21 -43.92 6.68
CA GLN A 12 49.06 -42.74 6.71
C GLN A 12 50.02 -42.71 5.52
N ILE A 13 50.07 -41.56 4.82
CA ILE A 13 51.11 -41.30 3.82
C ILE A 13 52.46 -41.26 4.54
N GLN A 14 53.42 -42.09 4.10
CA GLN A 14 54.68 -42.31 4.82
C GLN A 14 55.49 -41.03 5.03
N GLU A 15 55.52 -40.16 4.02
CA GLU A 15 56.19 -38.84 4.06
C GLU A 15 55.57 -37.89 5.08
N TRP A 16 54.27 -38.02 5.38
CA TRP A 16 53.51 -37.05 6.18
C TRP A 16 53.18 -37.56 7.60
N GLN A 17 53.73 -38.70 8.01
CA GLN A 17 53.41 -39.36 9.29
C GLN A 17 53.54 -38.43 10.51
N GLY A 18 54.50 -37.50 10.49
CA GLY A 18 54.71 -36.52 11.57
C GLY A 18 53.56 -35.51 11.75
N TYR A 19 52.79 -35.23 10.70
CA TYR A 19 51.80 -34.15 10.68
C TYR A 19 50.38 -34.62 11.03
N TYR A 20 50.12 -35.93 11.00
CA TYR A 20 48.82 -36.48 11.42
C TYR A 20 48.57 -36.32 12.92
N ILE A 21 47.30 -36.25 13.32
CA ILE A 21 46.88 -36.27 14.71
C ILE A 21 47.41 -37.50 15.45
N ASN A 22 48.07 -37.29 16.59
CA ASN A 22 48.53 -38.38 17.44
C ASN A 22 47.38 -38.97 18.26
N TYR A 23 46.49 -39.72 17.60
CA TYR A 23 45.29 -40.28 18.21
C TYR A 23 45.60 -41.22 19.39
N LYS A 24 46.75 -41.91 19.37
CA LYS A 24 47.19 -42.81 20.45
C LYS A 24 47.55 -42.02 21.72
N LEU A 25 48.33 -40.94 21.58
CA LEU A 25 48.67 -40.02 22.67
C LEU A 25 47.39 -39.42 23.26
N MET A 26 46.52 -38.87 22.41
CA MET A 26 45.27 -38.26 22.85
C MET A 26 44.39 -39.24 23.61
N LYS A 27 44.24 -40.48 23.12
CA LYS A 27 43.49 -41.53 23.81
C LYS A 27 44.12 -41.91 25.16
N LYS A 28 45.45 -41.90 25.28
CA LYS A 28 46.16 -42.17 26.55
C LYS A 28 45.88 -41.06 27.56
N LYS A 29 45.93 -39.79 27.13
CA LYS A 29 45.60 -38.62 27.95
C LYS A 29 44.16 -38.65 28.45
N VAL A 30 43.18 -38.89 27.58
CA VAL A 30 41.77 -39.06 27.97
C VAL A 30 41.60 -40.13 29.06
N LYS A 31 42.30 -41.28 28.95
CA LYS A 31 42.27 -42.32 30.00
C LYS A 31 42.93 -41.90 31.30
N GLN A 32 44.00 -41.11 31.24
CA GLN A 32 44.72 -40.59 32.40
C GLN A 32 43.84 -39.61 33.19
N TYR A 33 43.16 -38.71 32.50
CA TYR A 33 42.25 -37.74 33.12
C TYR A 33 41.05 -38.40 33.81
N VAL A 34 40.50 -39.49 33.25
CA VAL A 34 39.43 -40.27 33.93
C VAL A 34 39.90 -40.76 35.29
N ARG A 35 41.13 -41.30 35.38
CA ARG A 35 41.71 -41.79 36.64
C ARG A 35 42.04 -40.67 37.62
N GLN A 36 42.35 -39.47 37.14
CA GLN A 36 42.66 -38.31 38.00
C GLN A 36 41.38 -37.73 38.63
N ILE A 37 40.28 -37.65 37.87
CA ILE A 37 38.99 -37.12 38.37
C ILE A 37 38.33 -38.06 39.39
N GLU A 38 38.58 -39.38 39.34
CA GLU A 38 38.12 -40.35 40.36
C GLU A 38 38.79 -40.14 41.73
N VAL A 39 39.92 -39.42 41.82
CA VAL A 39 40.72 -39.28 43.04
C VAL A 39 40.55 -37.90 43.72
N SER A 40 40.10 -36.87 43.01
CA SER A 40 39.76 -35.55 43.59
C SER A 40 38.84 -34.73 42.67
N ALA A 41 37.76 -34.20 43.24
CA ALA A 41 36.75 -33.42 42.50
C ALA A 41 37.23 -31.99 42.11
N GLN A 42 38.31 -31.49 42.73
CA GLN A 42 38.85 -30.14 42.50
C GLN A 42 39.70 -29.96 41.22
N ASP A 43 39.97 -31.02 40.44
CA ASP A 43 40.85 -30.98 39.25
C ASP A 43 40.12 -30.84 37.88
N ARG A 44 38.81 -30.59 37.87
CA ARG A 44 37.99 -30.66 36.65
C ARG A 44 38.33 -29.59 35.61
N ASP A 45 38.51 -28.34 36.02
CA ASP A 45 38.83 -27.24 35.11
C ASP A 45 40.24 -27.36 34.53
N PHE A 46 41.17 -27.88 35.33
CA PHE A 46 42.53 -28.18 34.89
C PHE A 46 42.55 -29.24 33.78
N VAL A 47 41.72 -30.28 33.88
CA VAL A 47 41.58 -31.32 32.84
C VAL A 47 41.05 -30.75 31.53
N LEU A 48 40.04 -29.87 31.59
CA LEU A 48 39.48 -29.22 30.39
C LEU A 48 40.53 -28.32 29.73
N MET A 49 41.21 -27.49 30.52
CA MET A 49 42.25 -26.58 30.04
C MET A 49 43.45 -27.34 29.44
N ASP A 50 43.96 -28.37 30.12
CA ASP A 50 45.10 -29.16 29.63
C ASP A 50 44.74 -29.96 28.37
N PHE A 51 43.53 -30.54 28.30
CA PHE A 51 43.06 -31.25 27.11
C PHE A 51 42.86 -30.30 25.92
N SER A 52 42.25 -29.12 26.13
CA SER A 52 42.15 -28.07 25.12
C SER A 52 43.51 -27.65 24.58
N ARG A 53 44.49 -27.42 25.47
CA ARG A 53 45.85 -27.04 25.08
C ARG A 53 46.55 -28.11 24.24
N ILE A 54 46.42 -29.39 24.59
CA ILE A 54 47.03 -30.48 23.82
C ILE A 54 46.32 -30.65 22.47
N LEU A 55 44.99 -30.48 22.44
CA LEU A 55 44.20 -30.53 21.21
C LEU A 55 44.54 -29.38 20.27
N ASP A 56 44.65 -28.14 20.78
CA ASP A 56 45.10 -26.95 20.05
C ASP A 56 46.46 -27.21 19.38
N LYS A 57 47.45 -27.74 20.12
CA LYS A 57 48.77 -28.10 19.57
C LYS A 57 48.71 -29.14 18.44
N GLN A 58 47.76 -30.07 18.48
CA GLN A 58 47.59 -31.04 17.39
C GLN A 58 46.98 -30.39 16.15
N ILE A 59 46.01 -29.48 16.33
CA ILE A 59 45.36 -28.75 15.24
C ILE A 59 46.33 -27.79 14.58
N GLU A 60 47.08 -27.01 15.37
CA GLU A 60 48.12 -26.11 14.89
C GLU A 60 49.11 -26.82 13.96
N LYS A 61 49.61 -27.98 14.38
CA LYS A 61 50.51 -28.81 13.58
C LYS A 61 49.90 -29.22 12.22
N ILE A 62 48.62 -29.59 12.20
CA ILE A 62 47.91 -29.99 10.97
C ILE A 62 47.73 -28.78 10.06
N VAL A 63 47.41 -27.62 10.64
CA VAL A 63 47.15 -26.36 9.93
C VAL A 63 48.40 -25.79 9.29
N LEU A 64 49.50 -25.73 10.03
CA LEU A 64 50.77 -25.23 9.50
C LEU A 64 51.23 -26.07 8.29
N PHE A 65 51.10 -27.39 8.40
CA PHE A 65 51.39 -28.29 7.28
C PHE A 65 50.43 -28.09 6.10
N LEU A 66 49.13 -27.90 6.36
CA LEU A 66 48.15 -27.60 5.31
C LEU A 66 48.52 -26.31 4.54
N LEU A 67 48.84 -25.24 5.25
CA LEU A 67 49.21 -23.96 4.64
C LEU A 67 50.48 -24.07 3.80
N GLU A 68 51.49 -24.81 4.29
CA GLU A 68 52.72 -25.09 3.55
C GLU A 68 52.43 -25.84 2.24
N GLN A 69 51.63 -26.90 2.30
CA GLN A 69 51.26 -27.68 1.11
C GLN A 69 50.38 -26.89 0.13
N GLN A 70 49.45 -26.07 0.63
CA GLN A 70 48.67 -25.15 -0.21
C GLN A 70 49.56 -24.15 -0.94
N GLY A 71 50.56 -23.57 -0.24
CA GLY A 71 51.53 -22.66 -0.85
C GLY A 71 52.36 -23.33 -1.95
N GLN A 72 52.80 -24.57 -1.73
CA GLN A 72 53.53 -25.36 -2.73
C GLN A 72 52.68 -25.66 -3.97
N LEU A 73 51.40 -26.03 -3.79
CA LEU A 73 50.46 -26.27 -4.90
C LEU A 73 50.15 -24.98 -5.67
N ALA A 74 49.90 -23.88 -4.96
CA ALA A 74 49.62 -22.58 -5.57
C ALA A 74 50.83 -22.07 -6.38
N SER A 75 52.05 -22.20 -5.85
CA SER A 75 53.28 -21.83 -6.55
C SER A 75 53.51 -22.68 -7.81
N ARG A 76 53.21 -23.99 -7.75
CA ARG A 76 53.28 -24.87 -8.93
C ARG A 76 52.24 -24.50 -9.98
N LEU A 77 51.00 -24.20 -9.57
CA LEU A 77 49.96 -23.74 -10.50
C LEU A 77 50.32 -22.39 -11.16
N ALA A 78 50.90 -21.46 -10.41
CA ALA A 78 51.38 -20.20 -10.96
C ALA A 78 52.48 -20.41 -12.01
N TYR A 79 53.47 -21.27 -11.71
CA TYR A 79 54.52 -21.63 -12.66
C TYR A 79 53.98 -22.31 -13.92
N LEU A 80 53.05 -23.25 -13.78
CA LEU A 80 52.39 -23.90 -14.92
C LEU A 80 51.52 -22.91 -15.72
N GLY A 81 50.94 -21.91 -15.07
CA GLY A 81 50.21 -20.81 -15.72
C GLY A 81 51.12 -19.93 -16.59
N GLU A 82 52.33 -19.62 -16.12
CA GLU A 82 53.34 -18.92 -16.93
C GLU A 82 53.80 -19.74 -18.13
N GLN A 83 54.03 -21.04 -17.94
CA GLN A 83 54.35 -21.98 -19.04
C GLN A 83 53.20 -22.05 -20.06
N HIS A 84 51.95 -22.12 -19.59
CA HIS A 84 50.76 -22.13 -20.44
C HIS A 84 50.66 -20.86 -21.31
N ASN A 85 50.82 -19.68 -20.71
CA ASN A 85 50.79 -18.41 -21.42
C ASN A 85 51.95 -18.28 -22.44
N GLY A 86 53.15 -18.78 -22.09
CA GLY A 86 54.29 -18.81 -22.99
C GLY A 86 54.10 -19.73 -24.20
N LEU A 87 53.42 -20.88 -24.00
CA LEU A 87 53.13 -21.84 -25.07
C LEU A 87 52.05 -21.35 -26.03
N ILE A 88 51.02 -20.64 -25.53
CA ILE A 88 50.01 -19.98 -26.35
C ILE A 88 50.65 -18.95 -27.29
N GLN A 89 51.66 -18.21 -26.81
CA GLN A 89 52.38 -17.21 -27.63
C GLN A 89 53.30 -17.84 -28.69
N GLN A 90 53.81 -19.05 -28.47
CA GLN A 90 54.77 -19.73 -29.36
C GLN A 90 54.12 -20.72 -30.33
N ALA A 91 52.81 -21.01 -30.21
CA ALA A 91 52.07 -21.98 -31.01
C ALA A 91 52.70 -23.40 -31.06
N ASP A 92 53.39 -23.81 -29.99
CA ASP A 92 54.08 -25.11 -29.90
C ASP A 92 53.13 -26.20 -29.38
N VAL A 93 52.29 -26.73 -30.27
CA VAL A 93 51.20 -27.69 -29.98
C VAL A 93 51.71 -29.01 -29.39
N VAL A 94 52.98 -29.36 -29.61
CA VAL A 94 53.58 -30.65 -29.21
C VAL A 94 53.70 -30.78 -27.69
N LYS A 95 53.80 -29.67 -26.95
CA LYS A 95 54.00 -29.66 -25.48
C LYS A 95 52.71 -29.56 -24.66
N ILE A 96 51.56 -29.40 -25.31
CA ILE A 96 50.24 -29.29 -24.64
C ILE A 96 49.90 -30.55 -23.81
N PRO A 97 50.12 -31.78 -24.30
CA PRO A 97 49.88 -32.99 -23.50
C PRO A 97 50.77 -33.10 -22.26
N GLU A 98 52.05 -32.70 -22.36
CA GLU A 98 52.99 -32.70 -21.23
C GLU A 98 52.57 -31.68 -20.14
N LEU A 99 52.05 -30.52 -20.57
CA LEU A 99 51.51 -29.51 -19.67
C LEU A 99 50.20 -29.98 -19.01
N GLN A 100 49.32 -30.64 -19.76
CA GLN A 100 48.09 -31.23 -19.23
C GLN A 100 48.39 -32.32 -18.19
N GLU A 101 49.38 -33.17 -18.43
CA GLU A 101 49.86 -34.17 -17.47
C GLU A 101 50.47 -33.50 -16.22
N SER A 102 51.18 -32.38 -16.40
CA SER A 102 51.71 -31.59 -15.28
C SER A 102 50.60 -30.99 -14.41
N TYR A 103 49.50 -30.51 -14.99
CA TYR A 103 48.30 -30.09 -14.23
C TYR A 103 47.60 -31.26 -13.54
N ARG A 104 47.50 -32.43 -14.20
CA ARG A 104 46.96 -33.65 -13.58
C ARG A 104 47.78 -34.10 -12.38
N ASN A 105 49.10 -33.99 -12.42
CA ASN A 105 49.99 -34.27 -11.29
C ASN A 105 49.69 -33.35 -10.10
N VAL A 106 49.43 -32.06 -10.33
CA VAL A 106 48.96 -31.15 -9.28
C VAL A 106 47.61 -31.60 -8.70
N GLY A 107 46.69 -32.08 -9.55
CA GLY A 107 45.43 -32.67 -9.10
C GLY A 107 45.59 -33.92 -8.24
N GLN A 108 46.56 -34.78 -8.56
CA GLN A 108 46.89 -35.96 -7.75
C GLN A 108 47.50 -35.58 -6.39
N ASP A 109 48.39 -34.59 -6.35
CA ASP A 109 48.94 -34.06 -5.10
C ASP A 109 47.84 -33.41 -4.23
N MET A 110 46.87 -32.73 -4.87
CA MET A 110 45.68 -32.19 -4.21
C MET A 110 44.81 -33.30 -3.61
N LEU A 111 44.62 -34.42 -4.29
CA LEU A 111 43.91 -35.59 -3.75
C LEU A 111 44.60 -36.17 -2.51
N ARG A 112 45.94 -36.25 -2.52
CA ARG A 112 46.72 -36.66 -1.34
C ARG A 112 46.46 -35.70 -0.17
N LEU A 113 46.47 -34.39 -0.41
CA LEU A 113 46.22 -33.36 0.61
C LEU A 113 44.79 -33.43 1.17
N LEU A 114 43.78 -33.60 0.31
CA LEU A 114 42.37 -33.77 0.73
C LEU A 114 42.19 -35.03 1.59
N PHE A 115 42.83 -36.14 1.20
CA PHE A 115 42.83 -37.37 1.98
C PHE A 115 43.51 -37.22 3.35
N PHE A 116 44.62 -36.47 3.41
CA PHE A 116 45.27 -36.10 4.67
C PHE A 116 44.33 -35.32 5.59
N LEU A 117 43.61 -34.33 5.07
CA LEU A 117 42.66 -33.54 5.83
C LEU A 117 41.48 -34.37 6.33
N GLU A 118 40.95 -35.25 5.48
CA GLU A 118 39.85 -36.14 5.83
C GLU A 118 40.20 -37.04 7.03
N LEU A 119 41.36 -37.70 6.98
CA LEU A 119 41.82 -38.57 8.07
C LEU A 119 42.01 -37.82 9.39
N ASN A 120 42.53 -36.59 9.32
CA ASN A 120 42.72 -35.73 10.49
C ASN A 120 41.40 -35.22 11.06
N ALA A 121 40.45 -34.78 10.22
CA ALA A 121 39.12 -34.36 10.62
C ALA A 121 38.35 -35.51 11.30
N ILE A 122 38.43 -36.74 10.76
CA ILE A 122 37.86 -37.94 11.37
C ILE A 122 38.52 -38.24 12.72
N GLY A 123 39.85 -38.07 12.82
CA GLY A 123 40.60 -38.28 14.07
C GLY A 123 40.21 -37.31 15.17
N LEU A 124 40.07 -36.02 14.83
CA LEU A 124 39.59 -34.95 15.72
C LEU A 124 38.16 -35.25 16.20
N ARG A 125 37.25 -35.60 15.28
CA ARG A 125 35.87 -36.00 15.60
C ARG A 125 35.83 -37.16 16.60
N LYS A 126 36.64 -38.20 16.36
CA LYS A 126 36.67 -39.41 17.18
C LYS A 126 37.33 -39.22 18.54
N ILE A 127 38.18 -38.20 18.73
CA ILE A 127 38.75 -37.91 20.03
C ILE A 127 37.83 -37.02 20.86
N LEU A 128 37.23 -36.01 20.22
CA LEU A 128 36.21 -35.13 20.81
C LEU A 128 35.01 -35.94 21.33
N LYS A 129 34.41 -36.79 20.48
CA LYS A 129 33.32 -37.72 20.88
C LYS A 129 33.73 -38.67 22.01
N LYS A 130 35.01 -39.05 22.09
CA LYS A 130 35.51 -39.96 23.13
C LYS A 130 35.74 -39.23 24.46
N PHE A 131 36.08 -37.95 24.43
CA PHE A 131 36.18 -37.11 25.60
C PHE A 131 34.77 -36.92 26.19
N ASP A 132 33.82 -36.42 25.40
CA ASP A 132 32.44 -36.19 25.85
C ASP A 132 31.78 -37.46 26.40
N LYS A 133 31.92 -38.61 25.71
CA LYS A 133 31.37 -39.89 26.17
C LYS A 133 31.92 -40.35 27.54
N ARG A 134 33.13 -39.93 27.93
CA ARG A 134 33.75 -40.38 29.19
C ARG A 134 33.54 -39.43 30.35
N PHE A 135 33.33 -38.15 30.08
CA PHE A 135 33.16 -37.14 31.13
C PHE A 135 31.74 -36.57 31.21
N GLY A 136 30.83 -36.96 30.31
CA GLY A 136 29.44 -36.50 30.31
C GLY A 136 29.25 -35.01 29.92
N TYR A 137 30.34 -34.28 29.67
CA TYR A 137 30.31 -32.86 29.33
C TYR A 137 30.06 -32.59 27.85
N LYS A 138 29.49 -31.41 27.58
CA LYS A 138 29.42 -30.78 26.26
C LYS A 138 30.77 -30.11 25.87
N PHE A 139 31.91 -30.74 26.15
CA PHE A 139 33.24 -30.13 25.90
C PHE A 139 33.47 -29.87 24.42
N THR A 140 33.11 -30.81 23.54
CA THR A 140 33.17 -30.59 22.09
C THR A 140 32.43 -29.33 21.67
N ASN A 141 31.29 -29.04 22.30
CA ASN A 141 30.47 -27.87 21.98
C ASN A 141 31.14 -26.57 22.41
N TYR A 142 31.67 -26.52 23.65
CA TYR A 142 32.44 -25.37 24.14
C TYR A 142 33.67 -25.11 23.26
N TYR A 143 34.44 -26.16 22.98
CA TYR A 143 35.70 -26.06 22.25
C TYR A 143 35.49 -25.66 20.79
N VAL A 144 34.53 -26.26 20.09
CA VAL A 144 34.20 -25.89 18.70
C VAL A 144 33.62 -24.48 18.63
N LYS A 145 32.75 -24.06 19.56
CA LYS A 145 32.15 -22.72 19.54
C LYS A 145 33.16 -21.61 19.80
N THR A 146 34.01 -21.76 20.83
CA THR A 146 35.02 -20.75 21.20
C THR A 146 36.15 -20.67 20.18
N ARG A 147 36.54 -21.80 19.58
CA ARG A 147 37.60 -21.81 18.58
C ARG A 147 37.09 -21.57 17.15
N ALA A 148 35.99 -22.15 16.66
CA ALA A 148 35.61 -22.06 15.24
C ALA A 148 35.07 -20.69 14.78
N ASN A 149 34.48 -19.90 15.68
CA ASN A 149 33.89 -18.59 15.35
C ASN A 149 34.87 -17.41 15.44
N HIS A 150 36.10 -17.62 15.95
CA HIS A 150 37.10 -16.56 16.00
C HIS A 150 37.71 -16.32 14.60
N PRO A 151 37.86 -15.06 14.12
CA PRO A 151 38.36 -14.75 12.78
C PRO A 151 39.77 -15.32 12.49
N TYR A 152 40.59 -15.49 13.54
CA TYR A 152 41.95 -16.07 13.47
C TYR A 152 42.03 -17.55 13.88
N SER A 153 40.91 -18.26 13.83
CA SER A 153 40.85 -19.66 14.25
C SER A 153 41.62 -20.59 13.31
N GLN A 154 42.65 -21.25 13.84
CA GLN A 154 43.33 -22.38 13.20
C GLN A 154 42.35 -23.52 12.87
N LEU A 155 41.30 -23.69 13.68
CA LEU A 155 40.23 -24.65 13.44
C LEU A 155 39.49 -24.35 12.13
N ARG A 156 39.18 -23.07 11.88
CA ARG A 156 38.44 -22.63 10.68
C ARG A 156 39.16 -22.96 9.37
N GLN A 157 40.49 -22.96 9.35
CA GLN A 157 41.27 -23.31 8.16
C GLN A 157 41.15 -24.81 7.80
N VAL A 158 41.14 -25.69 8.80
CA VAL A 158 40.89 -27.13 8.60
C VAL A 158 39.43 -27.41 8.23
N PHE A 159 38.49 -26.64 8.79
CA PHE A 159 37.05 -26.94 8.69
C PHE A 159 36.30 -26.25 7.56
N LYS A 160 36.76 -25.09 7.08
CA LYS A 160 36.15 -24.37 5.93
C LYS A 160 36.96 -24.51 4.64
N HIS A 161 38.07 -25.24 4.67
CA HIS A 161 38.93 -25.47 3.49
C HIS A 161 39.31 -24.18 2.74
N VAL A 162 39.51 -23.08 3.48
CA VAL A 162 39.81 -21.77 2.91
C VAL A 162 41.10 -21.88 2.07
N GLY A 163 41.03 -21.48 0.80
CA GLY A 163 42.14 -21.61 -0.17
C GLY A 163 42.09 -22.87 -1.03
N ILE A 164 41.51 -23.99 -0.57
CA ILE A 164 41.37 -25.23 -1.36
C ILE A 164 40.45 -24.98 -2.56
N SER A 165 39.31 -24.32 -2.36
CA SER A 165 38.38 -24.00 -3.45
C SER A 165 38.99 -23.11 -4.53
N ALA A 166 39.91 -22.20 -4.15
CA ALA A 166 40.63 -21.36 -5.12
C ALA A 166 41.59 -22.21 -5.96
N VAL A 167 42.39 -23.08 -5.33
CA VAL A 167 43.29 -24.02 -6.01
C VAL A 167 42.52 -24.98 -6.93
N VAL A 168 41.39 -25.53 -6.46
CA VAL A 168 40.51 -26.40 -7.28
C VAL A 168 39.90 -25.63 -8.45
N GLY A 169 39.47 -24.38 -8.22
CA GLY A 169 38.91 -23.52 -9.27
C GLY A 169 39.94 -23.18 -10.35
N THR A 170 41.16 -22.80 -9.97
CA THR A 170 42.26 -22.53 -10.90
C THR A 170 42.66 -23.79 -11.67
N LEU A 171 42.77 -24.93 -11.00
CA LEU A 171 43.08 -26.21 -11.64
C LEU A 171 41.98 -26.63 -12.64
N SER A 172 40.72 -26.53 -12.24
CA SER A 172 39.57 -26.85 -13.10
C SER A 172 39.54 -25.96 -14.34
N ARG A 173 39.75 -24.66 -14.16
CA ARG A 173 39.77 -23.68 -15.25
C ARG A 173 40.89 -23.98 -16.24
N ASN A 174 42.11 -24.14 -15.76
CA ASN A 174 43.27 -24.35 -16.63
C ASN A 174 43.21 -25.70 -17.39
N LEU A 175 42.65 -26.75 -16.77
CA LEU A 175 42.43 -28.04 -17.45
C LEU A 175 41.31 -27.95 -18.50
N SER A 176 40.26 -27.17 -18.26
CA SER A 176 39.19 -26.92 -19.23
C SER A 176 39.67 -26.07 -20.41
N ASP A 177 40.47 -25.03 -20.15
CA ASP A 177 41.03 -24.15 -21.18
C ASP A 177 41.97 -24.94 -22.12
N LEU A 178 42.81 -25.82 -21.58
CA LEU A 178 43.68 -26.72 -22.36
C LEU A 178 42.93 -27.75 -23.22
N HIS A 179 41.70 -28.12 -22.83
CA HIS A 179 40.89 -29.08 -23.59
C HIS A 179 40.23 -28.43 -24.81
N ASN A 180 39.74 -27.19 -24.67
CA ASN A 180 39.18 -26.42 -25.78
C ASN A 180 40.20 -26.12 -26.87
N ASP A 181 41.47 -25.89 -26.49
CA ASP A 181 42.58 -25.64 -27.44
C ASP A 181 43.02 -26.91 -28.19
N GLN A 182 42.72 -28.12 -27.68
CA GLN A 182 42.92 -29.38 -28.40
C GLN A 182 41.82 -29.65 -29.44
N GLU A 183 40.57 -29.30 -29.13
CA GLU A 183 39.42 -29.55 -30.02
C GLU A 183 39.45 -28.67 -31.29
N THR A 184 40.18 -27.55 -31.27
CA THR A 184 40.31 -26.67 -32.44
C THR A 184 41.12 -27.29 -33.59
N PHE A 185 41.82 -28.41 -33.35
CA PHE A 185 42.67 -29.10 -34.33
C PHE A 185 42.15 -30.47 -34.76
N ILE A 186 40.94 -30.87 -34.34
CA ILE A 186 40.33 -32.14 -34.77
C ILE A 186 39.67 -31.95 -36.14
N SER A 187 39.99 -32.85 -37.08
CA SER A 187 39.48 -32.83 -38.46
C SER A 187 37.94 -32.89 -38.50
N ILE A 188 37.35 -32.13 -39.42
CA ILE A 188 35.90 -31.92 -39.65
C ILE A 188 35.08 -33.21 -39.91
N TYR A 189 35.74 -34.37 -39.93
CA TYR A 189 35.13 -35.69 -40.15
C TYR A 189 34.98 -36.53 -38.88
N ASP A 190 35.57 -36.14 -37.76
CA ASP A 190 35.38 -36.83 -36.49
C ASP A 190 34.18 -36.26 -35.73
N GLN A 191 33.27 -37.14 -35.29
CA GLN A 191 32.12 -36.74 -34.46
C GLN A 191 32.60 -36.10 -33.15
N PRO A 192 31.99 -35.01 -32.67
CA PRO A 192 32.36 -34.43 -31.38
C PRO A 192 32.02 -35.42 -30.28
N ALA A 193 33.04 -35.92 -29.58
CA ALA A 193 32.82 -36.64 -28.34
C ALA A 193 32.27 -35.65 -27.29
N LEU A 194 31.29 -36.09 -26.49
CA LEU A 194 30.80 -35.34 -25.33
C LEU A 194 32.00 -34.83 -24.48
N PRO A 195 31.94 -33.62 -23.89
CA PRO A 195 33.05 -33.08 -23.10
C PRO A 195 33.26 -33.99 -21.89
N LEU A 196 34.26 -34.86 -21.98
CA LEU A 196 34.66 -35.74 -20.90
C LEU A 196 35.34 -34.87 -19.84
N GLN A 197 34.64 -34.63 -18.72
CA GLN A 197 35.27 -34.02 -17.55
C GLN A 197 36.53 -34.82 -17.18
N ASP A 198 37.64 -34.12 -16.93
CA ASP A 198 38.90 -34.78 -16.62
C ASP A 198 38.74 -35.69 -15.38
N PRO A 199 39.14 -36.98 -15.45
CA PRO A 199 38.91 -37.96 -14.38
C PRO A 199 39.57 -37.58 -13.05
N VAL A 200 40.65 -36.80 -13.08
CA VAL A 200 41.29 -36.28 -11.87
C VAL A 200 40.39 -35.23 -11.20
N MET A 201 39.72 -34.38 -11.99
CA MET A 201 38.81 -33.36 -11.46
C MET A 201 37.53 -33.96 -10.87
N GLU A 202 37.00 -35.02 -11.46
CA GLU A 202 35.88 -35.76 -10.87
C GLU A 202 36.26 -36.36 -9.51
N SER A 203 37.45 -36.96 -9.43
CA SER A 203 37.99 -37.51 -8.19
C SER A 203 38.20 -36.43 -7.12
N VAL A 204 38.71 -35.25 -7.51
CA VAL A 204 38.89 -34.10 -6.62
C VAL A 204 37.55 -33.61 -6.09
N LYS A 205 36.53 -33.50 -6.95
CA LYS A 205 35.17 -33.10 -6.54
C LYS A 205 34.57 -34.08 -5.54
N VAL A 206 34.66 -35.38 -5.81
CA VAL A 206 34.20 -36.43 -4.88
C VAL A 206 34.95 -36.38 -3.54
N ALA A 207 36.27 -36.10 -3.55
CA ALA A 207 37.06 -35.95 -2.34
C ALA A 207 36.67 -34.71 -1.53
N VAL A 208 36.41 -33.57 -2.20
CA VAL A 208 35.89 -32.34 -1.56
C VAL A 208 34.52 -32.57 -0.93
N ASP A 209 33.61 -33.27 -1.62
CA ASP A 209 32.28 -33.60 -1.09
C ASP A 209 32.36 -34.51 0.15
N ARG A 210 33.24 -35.53 0.12
CA ARG A 210 33.50 -36.42 1.28
C ARG A 210 34.07 -35.65 2.46
N LEU A 211 34.97 -34.72 2.19
CA LEU A 211 35.60 -33.88 3.20
C LEU A 211 34.57 -32.93 3.83
N THR A 212 33.73 -32.29 3.01
CA THR A 212 32.64 -31.40 3.42
C THR A 212 31.66 -32.13 4.34
N ASN A 213 31.21 -33.33 3.96
CA ASN A 213 30.37 -34.18 4.81
C ASN A 213 31.05 -34.54 6.15
N SER A 214 32.38 -34.66 6.15
CA SER A 214 33.16 -34.96 7.34
C SER A 214 33.37 -33.77 8.29
N THR A 215 33.37 -32.55 7.77
CA THR A 215 33.51 -31.30 8.53
C THR A 215 32.15 -30.74 8.96
N ASP A 216 31.11 -30.90 8.15
CA ASP A 216 29.74 -30.46 8.43
C ASP A 216 29.15 -31.13 9.66
N PHE A 217 29.49 -32.40 9.94
CA PHE A 217 29.06 -33.06 11.19
C PHE A 217 29.60 -32.39 12.46
N LEU A 218 30.80 -31.80 12.40
CA LEU A 218 31.39 -31.07 13.54
C LEU A 218 30.83 -29.65 13.65
N GLN A 219 30.50 -29.04 12.50
CA GLN A 219 29.75 -27.78 12.47
C GLN A 219 28.30 -27.97 12.93
N TYR A 220 27.69 -29.12 12.63
CA TYR A 220 26.41 -29.58 13.13
C TYR A 220 26.47 -29.72 14.66
N LEU A 221 27.45 -30.43 15.22
CA LEU A 221 27.64 -30.51 16.67
C LEU A 221 27.83 -29.13 17.34
N GLY A 222 28.55 -28.21 16.68
CA GLY A 222 28.72 -26.83 17.17
C GLY A 222 27.46 -25.96 17.06
N LYS A 223 26.67 -26.10 15.98
CA LYS A 223 25.41 -25.37 15.74
C LYS A 223 24.25 -25.89 16.61
N HIS A 224 24.22 -27.19 16.90
CA HIS A 224 23.17 -27.83 17.70
C HIS A 224 23.40 -27.70 19.23
N ALA A 225 24.38 -26.90 19.68
CA ALA A 225 24.74 -26.73 21.09
C ALA A 225 23.77 -25.86 21.93
N LEU A 226 22.83 -25.13 21.32
CA LEU A 226 21.73 -24.43 22.02
C LEU A 226 20.47 -25.30 22.17
N ILE A 227 20.44 -26.46 21.51
CA ILE A 227 19.31 -27.38 21.53
C ILE A 227 19.67 -28.48 22.53
N LEU A 228 18.88 -28.58 23.59
CA LEU A 228 18.98 -29.67 24.56
C LEU A 228 18.84 -31.04 23.85
N GLN A 229 19.34 -32.10 24.50
CA GLN A 229 19.32 -33.49 24.02
C GLN A 229 18.03 -33.88 23.25
N GLU A 230 18.18 -34.17 21.97
CA GLU A 230 17.37 -35.18 21.29
C GLU A 230 18.35 -36.20 20.72
N GLU A 231 18.14 -37.46 21.10
CA GLU A 231 18.79 -38.59 20.44
C GLU A 231 18.50 -38.47 18.94
N LEU A 232 19.54 -38.62 18.09
CA LEU A 232 19.31 -38.75 16.66
C LEU A 232 18.30 -39.88 16.43
N PRO A 233 17.30 -39.69 15.56
CA PRO A 233 16.40 -40.75 15.16
C PRO A 233 17.25 -41.94 14.72
N THR A 234 16.96 -43.15 15.22
CA THR A 234 17.58 -44.35 14.65
C THR A 234 17.22 -44.43 13.16
N PRO A 235 18.02 -45.09 12.31
CA PRO A 235 17.73 -45.20 10.87
C PRO A 235 16.33 -45.79 10.54
N SER A 236 15.62 -46.35 11.52
CA SER A 236 14.21 -46.75 11.43
C SER A 236 13.21 -45.58 11.45
N GLU A 237 13.55 -44.43 12.06
CA GLU A 237 12.68 -43.25 12.19
C GLU A 237 12.83 -42.26 11.01
N GLU A 238 13.98 -42.22 10.34
CA GLU A 238 14.13 -41.48 9.06
C GLU A 238 13.19 -42.03 7.97
N HIS A 239 12.94 -43.34 7.97
CA HIS A 239 11.98 -43.96 7.04
C HIS A 239 10.50 -43.64 7.38
N ALA A 240 10.16 -43.37 8.64
CA ALA A 240 8.79 -43.05 9.06
C ALA A 240 8.39 -41.57 8.85
N VAL A 241 9.36 -40.67 8.66
CA VAL A 241 9.14 -39.24 8.38
C VAL A 241 8.92 -38.99 6.88
N ASP A 242 9.55 -39.77 6.00
CA ASP A 242 9.34 -39.67 4.54
C ASP A 242 7.92 -40.11 4.13
N ASP A 243 7.29 -41.06 4.86
CA ASP A 243 5.92 -41.54 4.57
C ASP A 243 4.81 -40.54 4.96
N ARG A 244 5.08 -39.55 5.83
CA ARG A 244 4.09 -38.52 6.22
C ARG A 244 4.02 -37.33 5.26
N TYR A 245 4.99 -37.21 4.35
CA TYR A 245 5.10 -36.08 3.45
C TYR A 245 4.39 -36.34 2.12
N HIS A 246 3.39 -35.52 1.81
CA HIS A 246 2.72 -35.52 0.52
C HIS A 246 2.81 -34.15 -0.13
N PHE A 247 3.48 -34.08 -1.29
CA PHE A 247 3.69 -32.82 -2.03
C PHE A 247 2.36 -32.16 -2.42
N MET A 248 1.37 -32.92 -2.87
CA MET A 248 0.06 -32.39 -3.26
C MET A 248 -0.68 -31.76 -2.07
N SER A 249 -0.57 -32.33 -0.88
CA SER A 249 -1.14 -31.78 0.35
C SER A 249 -0.41 -30.51 0.80
N LEU A 250 0.91 -30.40 0.61
CA LEU A 250 1.64 -29.14 0.81
C LEU A 250 1.16 -28.07 -0.19
N LEU A 251 0.97 -28.43 -1.46
CA LEU A 251 0.48 -27.52 -2.50
C LEU A 251 -0.93 -26.99 -2.18
N LEU A 252 -1.85 -27.87 -1.73
CA LEU A 252 -3.20 -27.48 -1.32
C LEU A 252 -3.20 -26.53 -0.10
N ASN A 253 -2.28 -26.71 0.85
CA ASN A 253 -2.11 -25.79 1.98
C ASN A 253 -1.56 -24.41 1.53
N LEU A 254 -0.63 -24.40 0.59
CA LEU A 254 -0.12 -23.16 -0.01
C LEU A 254 -1.21 -22.45 -0.82
N ALA A 255 -2.00 -23.19 -1.60
CA ALA A 255 -3.13 -22.67 -2.36
C ALA A 255 -4.23 -22.10 -1.45
N ASN A 256 -4.54 -22.76 -0.33
CA ASN A 256 -5.46 -22.21 0.69
C ASN A 256 -4.98 -20.85 1.20
N THR A 257 -3.69 -20.78 1.54
CA THR A 257 -3.08 -19.55 2.06
C THR A 257 -3.14 -18.43 1.03
N PHE A 258 -2.77 -18.72 -0.22
CA PHE A 258 -2.87 -17.77 -1.32
C PHE A 258 -4.31 -17.27 -1.51
N LEU A 259 -5.27 -18.19 -1.64
CA LEU A 259 -6.67 -17.85 -1.89
C LEU A 259 -7.29 -17.05 -0.74
N TYR A 260 -6.93 -17.37 0.51
CA TYR A 260 -7.35 -16.62 1.69
C TYR A 260 -6.81 -15.19 1.71
N MET A 261 -5.57 -15.00 1.27
CA MET A 261 -4.99 -13.66 1.17
C MET A 261 -5.64 -12.87 0.03
N VAL A 262 -5.89 -13.48 -1.14
CA VAL A 262 -6.70 -12.85 -2.19
C VAL A 262 -8.07 -12.43 -1.64
N ASN A 263 -8.76 -13.32 -0.92
CA ASN A 263 -10.06 -13.04 -0.30
C ASN A 263 -10.07 -11.84 0.63
N SER A 264 -8.96 -11.61 1.35
CA SER A 264 -8.86 -10.54 2.35
C SER A 264 -8.63 -9.18 1.70
N TYR A 265 -7.85 -9.12 0.61
CA TYR A 265 -7.39 -7.87 -0.01
C TYR A 265 -8.13 -7.49 -1.30
N ILE A 266 -8.90 -8.40 -1.92
CA ILE A 266 -9.69 -8.11 -3.14
C ILE A 266 -10.75 -7.02 -2.94
N ILE A 267 -11.16 -6.78 -1.71
CA ILE A 267 -12.18 -5.80 -1.32
C ILE A 267 -11.60 -4.48 -0.80
N VAL A 268 -10.29 -4.39 -0.55
CA VAL A 268 -9.67 -3.19 0.03
C VAL A 268 -9.89 -1.96 -0.86
N PRO A 269 -9.77 -2.03 -2.20
CA PRO A 269 -10.06 -0.88 -3.06
C PRO A 269 -11.51 -0.41 -3.02
N THR A 270 -12.47 -1.29 -2.72
CA THR A 270 -13.93 -1.02 -2.76
C THR A 270 -14.56 -0.89 -1.36
N ALA A 271 -13.79 -1.02 -0.29
CA ALA A 271 -14.35 -1.10 1.06
C ALA A 271 -15.02 0.20 1.53
N ASP A 272 -14.51 1.35 1.10
CA ASP A 272 -15.06 2.67 1.37
C ASP A 272 -16.29 2.95 0.49
N SER A 273 -16.22 2.68 -0.82
CA SER A 273 -17.35 2.82 -1.74
C SER A 273 -18.54 1.95 -1.34
N TYR A 274 -18.29 0.71 -0.91
CA TYR A 274 -19.33 -0.21 -0.48
C TYR A 274 -19.95 0.18 0.87
N SER A 275 -19.16 0.75 1.78
CA SER A 275 -19.68 1.29 3.04
C SER A 275 -20.61 2.48 2.78
N LEU A 276 -20.22 3.38 1.87
CA LEU A 276 -21.02 4.52 1.45
C LEU A 276 -22.32 4.10 0.75
N SER A 277 -22.26 3.08 -0.13
CA SER A 277 -23.45 2.62 -0.87
C SER A 277 -24.50 1.95 0.03
N LEU A 278 -24.09 1.44 1.20
CA LEU A 278 -24.97 0.91 2.24
C LEU A 278 -25.41 1.96 3.28
N GLY A 279 -25.05 3.23 3.11
CA GLY A 279 -25.47 4.35 3.96
C GLY A 279 -24.62 4.55 5.23
N ALA A 280 -23.36 4.08 5.25
CA ALA A 280 -22.42 4.32 6.33
C ALA A 280 -21.26 5.23 5.89
N ALA A 281 -20.60 5.91 6.84
CA ALA A 281 -19.46 6.76 6.54
C ALA A 281 -18.29 5.97 5.92
N ALA A 282 -17.51 6.59 5.04
CA ALA A 282 -16.35 5.96 4.39
C ALA A 282 -15.33 5.38 5.40
N THR A 283 -15.22 6.00 6.58
CA THR A 283 -14.34 5.58 7.69
C THR A 283 -14.73 4.25 8.34
N VAL A 284 -15.95 3.77 8.07
CA VAL A 284 -16.42 2.43 8.46
C VAL A 284 -15.74 1.33 7.63
N CYS A 285 -15.01 1.67 6.56
CA CYS A 285 -14.19 0.73 5.81
C CYS A 285 -13.19 -0.04 6.69
N GLY A 286 -12.61 0.61 7.71
CA GLY A 286 -11.72 -0.03 8.70
C GLY A 286 -12.43 -1.13 9.49
N VAL A 287 -13.69 -0.92 9.89
CA VAL A 287 -14.51 -1.96 10.55
C VAL A 287 -14.82 -3.10 9.59
N VAL A 288 -15.13 -2.78 8.33
CA VAL A 288 -15.42 -3.79 7.30
C VAL A 288 -14.19 -4.67 7.03
N ILE A 289 -12.99 -4.07 6.93
CA ILE A 289 -11.72 -4.80 6.76
C ILE A 289 -11.37 -5.58 8.04
N GLY A 290 -11.39 -4.92 9.20
CA GLY A 290 -10.95 -5.48 10.48
C GLY A 290 -11.87 -6.53 11.10
N SER A 291 -13.16 -6.54 10.76
CA SER A 291 -14.10 -7.57 11.23
C SER A 291 -13.63 -8.99 10.91
N MET A 292 -12.98 -9.19 9.77
CA MET A 292 -12.38 -10.47 9.39
C MET A 292 -11.21 -10.85 10.31
N ALA A 293 -10.32 -9.91 10.63
CA ALA A 293 -9.18 -10.15 11.51
C ALA A 293 -9.63 -10.46 12.95
N VAL A 294 -10.68 -9.79 13.44
CA VAL A 294 -11.27 -10.05 14.77
C VAL A 294 -11.76 -11.49 14.87
N ALA A 295 -12.57 -11.94 13.91
CA ALA A 295 -13.06 -13.32 13.90
C ALA A 295 -11.94 -14.35 13.72
N GLN A 296 -10.86 -13.98 13.02
CA GLN A 296 -9.70 -14.85 12.83
C GLN A 296 -8.98 -15.14 14.16
N VAL A 297 -8.78 -14.17 15.05
CA VAL A 297 -8.10 -14.37 16.35
C VAL A 297 -8.75 -15.51 17.16
N PHE A 298 -10.08 -15.60 17.12
CA PHE A 298 -10.80 -16.66 17.83
C PHE A 298 -10.75 -18.00 17.09
N SER A 299 -10.84 -17.98 15.75
CA SER A 299 -10.87 -19.21 14.95
C SER A 299 -9.52 -19.91 14.87
N SER A 300 -8.40 -19.18 14.91
CA SER A 300 -7.05 -19.76 14.86
C SER A 300 -6.73 -20.65 16.05
N VAL A 301 -7.18 -20.29 17.26
CA VAL A 301 -7.02 -21.15 18.46
C VAL A 301 -7.81 -22.45 18.31
N TYR A 302 -9.06 -22.36 17.86
CA TYR A 302 -9.93 -23.53 17.66
C TYR A 302 -9.39 -24.47 16.58
N PHE A 303 -8.95 -23.91 15.44
CA PHE A 303 -8.35 -24.69 14.35
C PHE A 303 -6.99 -25.26 14.72
N SER A 304 -6.19 -24.57 15.54
CA SER A 304 -4.96 -25.13 16.10
C SER A 304 -5.28 -26.34 16.99
N ALA A 305 -6.32 -26.27 17.81
CA ALA A 305 -6.75 -27.39 18.63
C ALA A 305 -7.30 -28.57 17.79
N TRP A 306 -8.10 -28.28 16.76
CA TRP A 306 -8.72 -29.28 15.89
C TRP A 306 -7.69 -30.00 15.00
N SER A 307 -6.68 -29.27 14.52
CA SER A 307 -5.58 -29.83 13.73
C SER A 307 -4.70 -30.82 14.50
N ASN A 308 -4.84 -30.94 15.83
CA ASN A 308 -4.23 -32.06 16.59
C ASN A 308 -4.78 -33.43 16.17
N LYS A 309 -5.99 -33.50 15.58
CA LYS A 309 -6.67 -34.76 15.24
C LYS A 309 -6.78 -35.01 13.73
N SER A 310 -6.92 -33.96 12.92
CA SER A 310 -7.02 -34.05 11.46
C SER A 310 -6.76 -32.68 10.85
N TYR A 311 -6.04 -32.64 9.74
CA TYR A 311 -5.80 -31.46 8.93
C TYR A 311 -6.89 -31.23 7.88
N MET A 312 -7.46 -32.31 7.32
CA MET A 312 -8.47 -32.21 6.27
C MET A 312 -9.78 -31.60 6.78
N LYS A 313 -10.27 -32.02 7.96
CA LYS A 313 -11.57 -31.57 8.49
C LYS A 313 -11.64 -30.06 8.75
N PRO A 314 -10.65 -29.42 9.40
CA PRO A 314 -10.60 -27.96 9.52
C PRO A 314 -10.56 -27.24 8.17
N LEU A 315 -9.81 -27.75 7.18
CA LEU A 315 -9.69 -27.13 5.85
C LEU A 315 -11.01 -27.18 5.07
N VAL A 316 -11.75 -28.29 5.17
CA VAL A 316 -13.09 -28.42 4.57
C VAL A 316 -14.06 -27.44 5.22
N PHE A 317 -14.10 -27.39 6.56
CA PHE A 317 -14.96 -26.47 7.30
C PHE A 317 -14.64 -25.00 6.95
N SER A 318 -13.35 -24.65 6.94
CA SER A 318 -12.85 -23.34 6.50
C SER A 318 -13.39 -22.95 5.12
N SER A 319 -13.29 -23.85 4.14
CA SER A 319 -13.72 -23.59 2.76
C SER A 319 -15.25 -23.39 2.66
N ILE A 320 -16.04 -24.15 3.42
CA ILE A 320 -17.51 -24.00 3.47
C ILE A 320 -17.89 -22.66 4.11
N VAL A 321 -17.26 -22.29 5.22
CA VAL A 321 -17.52 -21.03 5.92
C VAL A 321 -17.13 -19.84 5.04
N LEU A 322 -16.02 -19.92 4.31
CA LEU A 322 -15.58 -18.89 3.35
C LEU A 322 -16.52 -18.76 2.15
N LEU A 323 -17.07 -19.88 1.65
CA LEU A 323 -18.11 -19.86 0.62
C LEU A 323 -19.36 -19.11 1.10
N VAL A 324 -19.84 -19.41 2.31
CA VAL A 324 -20.99 -18.75 2.93
C VAL A 324 -20.72 -17.26 3.20
N GLY A 325 -19.57 -16.93 3.80
CA GLY A 325 -19.20 -15.55 4.12
C GLY A 325 -19.12 -14.65 2.89
N ASN A 326 -18.51 -15.14 1.80
CA ASN A 326 -18.43 -14.40 0.54
C ASN A 326 -19.79 -14.24 -0.16
N THR A 327 -20.66 -15.24 -0.03
CA THR A 327 -22.04 -15.15 -0.54
C THR A 327 -22.83 -14.09 0.23
N LEU A 328 -22.71 -14.05 1.57
CA LEU A 328 -23.34 -13.02 2.40
C LEU A 328 -22.79 -11.63 2.11
N TYR A 329 -21.48 -11.50 1.89
CA TYR A 329 -20.84 -10.25 1.49
C TYR A 329 -21.44 -9.70 0.19
N ALA A 330 -21.64 -10.54 -0.83
CA ALA A 330 -22.22 -10.12 -2.10
C ALA A 330 -23.72 -9.78 -1.98
N LEU A 331 -24.47 -10.50 -1.15
CA LEU A 331 -25.90 -10.26 -0.92
C LEU A 331 -26.20 -9.01 -0.08
N ALA A 332 -25.22 -8.46 0.64
CA ALA A 332 -25.42 -7.30 1.51
C ALA A 332 -25.92 -6.06 0.74
N TYR A 333 -25.47 -5.89 -0.51
CA TYR A 333 -25.95 -4.85 -1.42
C TYR A 333 -27.44 -5.00 -1.75
N ASP A 334 -27.87 -6.19 -2.15
CA ASP A 334 -29.27 -6.44 -2.53
C ASP A 334 -30.22 -6.39 -1.31
N LEU A 335 -29.71 -6.69 -0.12
CA LEU A 335 -30.43 -6.58 1.16
C LEU A 335 -30.34 -5.19 1.80
N ASN A 336 -29.53 -4.28 1.23
CA ASN A 336 -29.27 -2.93 1.72
C ASN A 336 -28.99 -2.87 3.23
N SER A 337 -28.07 -3.72 3.71
CA SER A 337 -27.78 -3.84 5.14
C SER A 337 -26.29 -4.03 5.42
N ILE A 338 -25.69 -3.05 6.11
CA ILE A 338 -24.31 -3.13 6.60
C ILE A 338 -24.09 -4.27 7.59
N TYR A 339 -25.12 -4.66 8.34
CA TYR A 339 -25.02 -5.79 9.27
C TYR A 339 -24.77 -7.11 8.54
N VAL A 340 -25.41 -7.31 7.38
CA VAL A 340 -25.18 -8.50 6.55
C VAL A 340 -23.76 -8.50 5.99
N LEU A 341 -23.26 -7.33 5.58
CA LEU A 341 -21.87 -7.16 5.15
C LEU A 341 -20.90 -7.59 6.25
N LEU A 342 -21.04 -7.04 7.45
CA LEU A 342 -20.18 -7.35 8.60
C LEU A 342 -20.28 -8.81 9.03
N ILE A 343 -21.47 -9.39 9.04
CA ILE A 343 -21.65 -10.83 9.31
C ILE A 343 -20.92 -11.66 8.25
N GLY A 344 -21.07 -11.34 6.96
CA GLY A 344 -20.35 -12.02 5.88
C GLY A 344 -18.83 -11.97 6.09
N ARG A 345 -18.29 -10.82 6.52
CA ARG A 345 -16.87 -10.64 6.83
C ARG A 345 -16.41 -11.42 8.07
N LEU A 346 -17.21 -11.44 9.13
CA LEU A 346 -16.95 -12.26 10.32
C LEU A 346 -16.87 -13.74 9.95
N PHE A 347 -17.78 -14.23 9.10
CA PHE A 347 -17.72 -15.60 8.57
C PHE A 347 -16.42 -15.82 7.78
N CYS A 348 -16.02 -14.90 6.90
CA CYS A 348 -14.73 -15.00 6.21
C CYS A 348 -13.53 -15.08 7.18
N GLY A 349 -13.59 -14.41 8.34
CA GLY A 349 -12.58 -14.51 9.39
C GLY A 349 -12.61 -15.85 10.14
N LEU A 350 -13.80 -16.36 10.46
CA LEU A 350 -13.98 -17.68 11.09
C LEU A 350 -13.45 -18.82 10.21
N GLY A 351 -13.47 -18.64 8.89
CA GLY A 351 -12.91 -19.60 7.94
C GLY A 351 -11.38 -19.58 7.82
N SER A 352 -10.62 -18.86 8.65
CA SER A 352 -9.17 -18.74 8.51
C SER A 352 -8.37 -20.00 8.88
N ALA A 353 -8.05 -20.86 7.92
CA ALA A 353 -7.23 -22.05 8.17
C ALA A 353 -5.71 -21.78 8.27
N ARG A 354 -5.26 -20.52 8.38
CA ARG A 354 -3.82 -20.18 8.34
C ARG A 354 -3.00 -20.83 9.45
N ALA A 355 -3.56 -20.95 10.65
CA ALA A 355 -2.91 -21.67 11.76
C ALA A 355 -2.68 -23.16 11.41
N VAL A 356 -3.64 -23.79 10.71
CA VAL A 356 -3.56 -25.18 10.24
C VAL A 356 -2.50 -25.32 9.16
N ASN A 357 -2.50 -24.44 8.15
CA ASN A 357 -1.53 -24.47 7.05
C ASN A 357 -0.08 -24.36 7.58
N ARG A 358 0.13 -23.45 8.53
CA ARG A 358 1.44 -23.21 9.13
C ARG A 358 1.88 -24.36 10.02
N ARG A 359 0.94 -24.96 10.75
CA ARG A 359 1.18 -26.17 11.54
C ARG A 359 1.50 -27.36 10.66
N TYR A 360 0.81 -27.57 9.55
CA TYR A 360 1.09 -28.66 8.61
C TYR A 360 2.54 -28.59 8.09
N ILE A 361 3.03 -27.39 7.77
CA ILE A 361 4.43 -27.18 7.36
C ILE A 361 5.41 -27.54 8.50
N SER A 362 5.05 -27.22 9.75
CA SER A 362 5.81 -27.71 10.89
C SER A 362 5.73 -29.24 10.93
N ASP A 363 4.56 -29.82 11.15
CA ASP A 363 4.45 -31.21 11.61
C ASP A 363 4.75 -32.25 10.52
N CYS A 364 4.52 -31.95 9.24
CA CYS A 364 4.57 -32.93 8.14
C CYS A 364 5.73 -32.73 7.16
N VAL A 365 6.41 -31.58 7.14
CA VAL A 365 7.50 -31.31 6.18
C VAL A 365 8.86 -31.65 6.79
N PRO A 366 9.70 -32.48 6.12
CA PRO A 366 11.04 -32.81 6.60
C PRO A 366 11.90 -31.57 6.88
N LEU A 367 12.73 -31.61 7.93
CA LEU A 367 13.58 -30.48 8.36
C LEU A 367 14.43 -29.87 7.23
N LYS A 368 14.94 -30.71 6.32
CA LYS A 368 15.73 -30.31 5.13
C LYS A 368 14.93 -29.45 4.12
N MET A 369 13.60 -29.58 4.09
CA MET A 369 12.70 -28.87 3.17
C MET A 369 11.80 -27.85 3.88
N ARG A 370 11.69 -27.89 5.22
CA ARG A 370 10.81 -27.02 6.00
C ARG A 370 11.10 -25.53 5.76
N MET A 371 12.37 -25.15 5.65
CA MET A 371 12.76 -23.76 5.32
C MET A 371 12.20 -23.31 3.95
N LYS A 372 12.29 -24.17 2.92
CA LYS A 372 11.74 -23.89 1.59
C LYS A 372 10.22 -23.83 1.60
N ALA A 373 9.56 -24.72 2.34
CA ALA A 373 8.11 -24.73 2.49
C ALA A 373 7.59 -23.49 3.25
N SER A 374 8.29 -23.06 4.30
CA SER A 374 7.98 -21.81 5.01
C SER A 374 8.18 -20.57 4.14
N ALA A 375 9.25 -20.53 3.34
CA ALA A 375 9.44 -19.47 2.35
C ALA A 375 8.31 -19.46 1.30
N GLY A 376 7.91 -20.64 0.81
CA GLY A 376 6.77 -20.78 -0.10
C GLY A 376 5.45 -20.27 0.50
N PHE A 377 5.21 -20.47 1.79
CA PHE A 377 4.04 -19.93 2.49
C PHE A 377 4.02 -18.40 2.55
N VAL A 378 5.17 -17.77 2.81
CA VAL A 378 5.30 -16.31 2.81
C VAL A 378 5.08 -15.77 1.40
N SER A 379 5.73 -16.35 0.39
CA SER A 379 5.54 -15.96 -1.01
C SER A 379 4.10 -16.12 -1.49
N ALA A 380 3.44 -17.23 -1.15
CA ALA A 380 2.03 -17.45 -1.46
C ALA A 380 1.12 -16.41 -0.77
N SER A 381 1.46 -16.01 0.46
CA SER A 381 0.71 -14.98 1.17
C SER A 381 0.85 -13.62 0.48
N ALA A 382 2.07 -13.22 0.14
CA ALA A 382 2.36 -11.96 -0.53
C ALA A 382 1.77 -11.87 -1.94
N LEU A 383 1.86 -12.95 -2.72
CA LEU A 383 1.19 -13.07 -4.01
C LEU A 383 -0.31 -12.87 -3.88
N GLY A 384 -0.94 -13.40 -2.81
CA GLY A 384 -2.36 -13.20 -2.56
C GLY A 384 -2.71 -11.73 -2.27
N ILE A 385 -1.87 -11.02 -1.50
CA ILE A 385 -2.00 -9.57 -1.25
C ILE A 385 -1.97 -8.79 -2.57
N ALA A 386 -1.07 -9.16 -3.48
CA ALA A 386 -0.95 -8.50 -4.79
C ALA A 386 -2.12 -8.82 -5.73
N CYS A 387 -2.50 -10.11 -5.81
CA CYS A 387 -3.54 -10.57 -6.72
C CYS A 387 -4.94 -10.08 -6.31
N GLY A 388 -5.19 -9.81 -5.03
CA GLY A 388 -6.48 -9.29 -4.56
C GLY A 388 -6.89 -7.99 -5.28
N PRO A 389 -6.19 -6.87 -5.06
CA PRO A 389 -6.49 -5.60 -5.73
C PRO A 389 -6.43 -5.70 -7.25
N ALA A 390 -5.51 -6.50 -7.81
CA ALA A 390 -5.43 -6.72 -9.26
C ALA A 390 -6.71 -7.36 -9.83
N LEU A 391 -7.29 -8.33 -9.12
CA LEU A 391 -8.58 -8.92 -9.49
C LEU A 391 -9.73 -7.93 -9.31
N SER A 392 -9.71 -7.11 -8.25
CA SER A 392 -10.72 -6.04 -8.06
C SER A 392 -10.77 -5.09 -9.27
N CYS A 393 -9.61 -4.71 -9.81
CA CYS A 393 -9.52 -3.85 -10.99
C CYS A 393 -10.15 -4.49 -12.25
N LEU A 394 -10.12 -5.82 -12.38
CA LEU A 394 -10.74 -6.52 -13.51
C LEU A 394 -12.26 -6.69 -13.33
N LEU A 395 -12.77 -6.53 -12.12
CA LEU A 395 -14.15 -6.81 -11.72
C LEU A 395 -15.04 -5.55 -11.67
N GLN A 396 -14.89 -4.65 -12.64
CA GLN A 396 -15.64 -3.38 -12.70
C GLN A 396 -16.91 -3.43 -13.57
N SER A 397 -17.47 -4.62 -13.76
CA SER A 397 -18.66 -4.81 -14.62
C SER A 397 -19.95 -4.56 -13.85
N ASN A 398 -20.89 -3.84 -14.46
CA ASN A 398 -22.20 -3.58 -13.87
C ASN A 398 -23.29 -4.27 -14.68
N PHE A 399 -23.89 -5.33 -14.14
CA PHE A 399 -25.03 -6.02 -14.73
C PHE A 399 -25.92 -6.66 -13.66
N LYS A 400 -27.15 -7.03 -14.04
CA LYS A 400 -28.11 -7.64 -13.12
C LYS A 400 -28.60 -8.97 -13.69
N ILE A 401 -28.46 -10.05 -12.92
CA ILE A 401 -28.99 -11.37 -13.28
C ILE A 401 -30.11 -11.71 -12.29
N PHE A 402 -31.34 -11.83 -12.79
CA PHE A 402 -32.55 -11.98 -11.98
C PHE A 402 -32.71 -10.85 -10.92
N ARG A 403 -32.66 -11.21 -9.63
CA ARG A 403 -32.72 -10.27 -8.49
C ARG A 403 -31.36 -9.95 -7.89
N LEU A 404 -30.28 -10.54 -8.40
CA LEU A 404 -28.93 -10.36 -7.87
C LEU A 404 -28.18 -9.30 -8.66
N SER A 405 -27.59 -8.35 -7.94
CA SER A 405 -26.81 -7.26 -8.52
C SER A 405 -25.33 -7.63 -8.59
N PHE A 406 -24.74 -7.51 -9.77
CA PHE A 406 -23.30 -7.68 -10.02
C PHE A 406 -22.72 -6.32 -10.37
N ASN A 407 -22.05 -5.71 -9.41
CA ASN A 407 -21.37 -4.43 -9.56
C ASN A 407 -19.94 -4.53 -9.01
N GLU A 408 -19.21 -3.43 -9.07
CA GLU A 408 -17.83 -3.33 -8.59
C GLU A 408 -17.67 -3.72 -7.10
N ASP A 409 -18.70 -3.48 -6.28
CA ASP A 409 -18.71 -3.80 -4.85
C ASP A 409 -19.03 -5.29 -4.57
N THR A 410 -19.94 -5.91 -5.34
CA THR A 410 -20.44 -7.29 -5.09
C THR A 410 -19.69 -8.38 -5.85
N LEU A 411 -19.11 -8.06 -7.01
CA LEU A 411 -18.37 -9.01 -7.86
C LEU A 411 -17.21 -9.72 -7.12
N PRO A 412 -16.39 -9.02 -6.30
CA PRO A 412 -15.38 -9.68 -5.48
C PRO A 412 -15.93 -10.85 -4.64
N GLY A 413 -17.10 -10.68 -4.02
CA GLY A 413 -17.74 -11.71 -3.22
C GLY A 413 -18.18 -12.92 -4.06
N TRP A 414 -18.81 -12.69 -5.21
CA TRP A 414 -19.25 -13.78 -6.10
C TRP A 414 -18.08 -14.59 -6.67
N VAL A 415 -17.02 -13.91 -7.11
CA VAL A 415 -15.83 -14.56 -7.66
C VAL A 415 -15.13 -15.39 -6.59
N MET A 416 -14.98 -14.85 -5.38
CA MET A 416 -14.34 -15.58 -4.29
C MET A 416 -15.20 -16.75 -3.80
N ALA A 417 -16.53 -16.63 -3.76
CA ALA A 417 -17.42 -17.74 -3.46
C ALA A 417 -17.20 -18.90 -4.45
N LEU A 418 -17.15 -18.62 -5.75
CA LEU A 418 -16.86 -19.63 -6.77
C LEU A 418 -15.47 -20.24 -6.60
N ALA A 419 -14.45 -19.43 -6.32
CA ALA A 419 -13.08 -19.91 -6.13
C ALA A 419 -12.97 -20.86 -4.91
N TRP A 420 -13.64 -20.55 -3.81
CA TRP A 420 -13.69 -21.43 -2.62
C TRP A 420 -14.46 -22.72 -2.88
N LEU A 421 -15.50 -22.70 -3.72
CA LEU A 421 -16.18 -23.91 -4.16
C LEU A 421 -15.25 -24.82 -4.98
N ILE A 422 -14.50 -24.25 -5.92
CA ILE A 422 -13.50 -24.99 -6.72
C ILE A 422 -12.41 -25.56 -5.82
N TYR A 423 -11.90 -24.77 -4.88
CA TYR A 423 -10.90 -25.22 -3.91
C TYR A 423 -11.44 -26.36 -3.04
N LEU A 424 -12.68 -26.29 -2.56
CA LEU A 424 -13.31 -27.34 -1.76
C LEU A 424 -13.38 -28.67 -2.54
N LEU A 425 -13.76 -28.63 -3.81
CA LEU A 425 -13.77 -29.81 -4.68
C LEU A 425 -12.36 -30.36 -4.89
N TRP A 426 -11.38 -29.49 -5.13
CA TRP A 426 -9.98 -29.90 -5.33
C TRP A 426 -9.38 -30.52 -4.05
N LEU A 427 -9.66 -29.93 -2.89
CA LEU A 427 -9.26 -30.43 -1.57
C LEU A 427 -9.82 -31.83 -1.33
N TRP A 428 -11.10 -32.06 -1.62
CA TRP A 428 -11.73 -33.37 -1.42
C TRP A 428 -11.07 -34.46 -2.28
N ILE A 429 -10.76 -34.15 -3.54
CA ILE A 429 -10.21 -35.14 -4.48
C ILE A 429 -8.73 -35.45 -4.18
N SER A 430 -7.94 -34.44 -3.83
CA SER A 430 -6.47 -34.53 -3.87
C SER A 430 -5.78 -34.52 -2.50
N PHE A 431 -6.46 -34.14 -1.42
CA PHE A 431 -5.84 -34.06 -0.09
C PHE A 431 -5.72 -35.45 0.55
N ARG A 432 -4.53 -35.78 1.02
CA ARG A 432 -4.25 -37.03 1.74
C ARG A 432 -3.83 -36.73 3.18
N GLU A 433 -4.56 -37.32 4.13
CA GLU A 433 -4.32 -37.11 5.57
C GLU A 433 -3.03 -37.82 6.02
N PRO A 434 -2.12 -37.14 6.74
CA PRO A 434 -0.90 -37.74 7.28
C PRO A 434 -1.18 -38.64 8.50
N LEU A 435 -0.46 -39.77 8.59
CA LEU A 435 -0.57 -40.74 9.69
C LEU A 435 -0.15 -40.10 11.04
N HIS A 436 -1.01 -40.25 12.06
CA HIS A 436 -0.76 -39.73 13.42
C HIS A 436 -0.10 -40.78 14.33
N ASP A 437 0.73 -40.33 15.29
CA ASP A 437 1.55 -41.18 16.16
C ASP A 437 0.74 -42.19 17.02
N GLU A 438 -0.55 -41.97 17.25
CA GLU A 438 -1.40 -42.92 18.00
C GLU A 438 -1.64 -44.25 17.27
N GLU A 439 -1.67 -44.26 15.93
CA GLU A 439 -1.87 -45.50 15.16
C GLU A 439 -0.61 -46.37 15.06
N VAL A 440 0.58 -45.75 15.15
CA VAL A 440 1.88 -46.46 15.13
C VAL A 440 2.06 -47.31 16.39
N ASN A 441 1.59 -46.81 17.55
CA ASN A 441 1.62 -47.55 18.81
C ASN A 441 0.61 -48.72 18.86
N ILE A 442 -0.50 -48.63 18.13
CA ILE A 442 -1.49 -49.73 18.02
C ILE A 442 -0.98 -50.81 17.05
N GLY A 443 -0.28 -50.42 15.98
CA GLY A 443 0.36 -51.34 15.03
C GLY A 443 1.50 -52.15 15.66
N GLN A 444 2.35 -51.51 16.48
CA GLN A 444 3.44 -52.20 17.20
C GLN A 444 2.96 -53.06 18.39
N ARG A 445 1.80 -52.75 18.99
CA ARG A 445 1.18 -53.63 20.01
C ARG A 445 0.56 -54.88 19.40
N LYS A 446 -0.01 -54.79 18.18
CA LYS A 446 -0.64 -55.95 17.51
C LYS A 446 0.35 -56.96 16.93
N THR A 447 1.60 -56.59 16.70
CA THR A 447 2.65 -57.53 16.23
C THR A 447 3.31 -58.32 17.36
N ASN A 448 3.09 -57.95 18.64
CA ASN A 448 3.71 -58.58 19.80
C ASN A 448 2.77 -59.42 20.68
N SER A 449 1.52 -59.66 20.28
CA SER A 449 0.61 -60.56 21.00
C SER A 449 -0.05 -61.54 20.04
N GLY A 450 0.58 -62.71 19.88
CA GLY A 450 -0.12 -63.90 19.43
C GLY A 450 -1.00 -64.48 20.53
N VAL A 451 -1.97 -65.29 20.10
CA VAL A 451 -2.93 -66.14 20.84
C VAL A 451 -4.36 -65.57 20.97
N ASP A 452 -5.16 -65.96 19.97
CA ASP A 452 -6.53 -66.53 19.99
C ASP A 452 -7.72 -65.98 20.80
N ALA A 453 -8.87 -66.11 20.11
CA ALA A 453 -10.27 -66.26 20.55
C ALA A 453 -11.14 -65.01 20.85
N GLY A 454 -11.97 -64.65 19.85
CA GLY A 454 -13.42 -64.81 19.96
C GLY A 454 -14.31 -63.64 20.47
N CYS A 455 -15.16 -63.17 19.55
CA CYS A 455 -16.60 -62.82 19.72
C CYS A 455 -17.07 -61.40 20.17
N VAL A 456 -17.93 -60.86 19.29
CA VAL A 456 -19.14 -60.01 19.46
C VAL A 456 -19.03 -58.50 19.79
N GLN A 457 -19.24 -57.70 18.73
CA GLN A 457 -20.29 -56.68 18.50
C GLN A 457 -20.83 -55.74 19.61
N ASN A 458 -21.01 -54.48 19.15
CA ASN A 458 -22.05 -53.48 19.43
C ASN A 458 -21.73 -52.25 20.32
N ASP A 459 -21.66 -51.10 19.61
CA ASP A 459 -22.50 -49.91 19.76
C ASP A 459 -22.40 -48.94 20.97
N VAL A 460 -22.07 -47.68 20.60
CA VAL A 460 -22.92 -46.47 20.77
C VAL A 460 -22.77 -45.58 22.04
N ILE A 461 -22.55 -44.29 21.74
CA ILE A 461 -22.90 -43.03 22.46
C ILE A 461 -22.02 -42.53 23.63
N GLN A 462 -21.50 -41.31 23.41
CA GLN A 462 -20.94 -40.36 24.38
C GLN A 462 -22.07 -39.78 25.27
N PRO A 463 -21.82 -39.30 26.51
CA PRO A 463 -21.52 -37.86 26.61
C PRO A 463 -20.62 -37.43 27.79
N LEU A 464 -20.23 -36.16 27.72
CA LEU A 464 -19.48 -35.34 28.66
C LEU A 464 -20.20 -35.06 30.01
N LEU A 465 -19.36 -34.81 31.03
CA LEU A 465 -19.52 -33.99 32.26
C LEU A 465 -19.79 -34.65 33.64
N SER A 466 -18.85 -34.32 34.56
CA SER A 466 -18.92 -34.16 36.03
C SER A 466 -18.76 -35.39 36.94
N PRO A 467 -18.38 -35.26 38.25
CA PRO A 467 -17.45 -34.31 38.91
C PRO A 467 -16.44 -35.03 39.85
N ALA A 468 -15.69 -34.23 40.62
CA ALA A 468 -14.68 -34.57 41.62
C ALA A 468 -15.05 -35.66 42.66
N LYS A 469 -14.01 -36.31 43.21
CA LYS A 469 -14.00 -36.94 44.54
C LYS A 469 -12.59 -36.86 45.17
N GLU A 470 -12.57 -36.25 46.36
CA GLU A 470 -11.69 -36.39 47.54
C GLU A 470 -11.31 -37.87 47.79
N GLU A 471 -10.24 -38.32 48.47
CA GLU A 471 -9.32 -37.90 49.55
C GLU A 471 -8.31 -39.10 49.72
N PRO A 472 -7.37 -39.21 50.69
CA PRO A 472 -6.98 -38.29 51.77
C PRO A 472 -5.46 -38.06 51.96
N GLU A 473 -5.23 -37.14 52.88
CA GLU A 473 -3.99 -36.70 53.55
C GLU A 473 -3.32 -37.81 54.39
N GLU A 474 -1.99 -37.72 54.51
CA GLU A 474 -1.28 -38.16 55.72
C GLU A 474 -0.36 -37.01 56.17
N GLU A 475 -0.57 -36.61 57.42
CA GLU A 475 0.16 -35.63 58.22
C GLU A 475 1.55 -36.14 58.58
N ASP A 476 2.54 -35.24 58.68
CA ASP A 476 3.46 -35.27 59.82
C ASP A 476 4.09 -33.87 60.01
N ASP A 477 3.86 -33.35 61.21
CA ASP A 477 4.32 -32.07 61.75
C ASP A 477 5.85 -32.02 61.94
N ASN A 478 6.44 -30.83 61.85
CA ASN A 478 7.16 -30.21 62.98
C ASN A 478 7.65 -28.79 62.63
N GLU A 479 7.55 -27.95 63.65
CA GLU A 479 7.74 -26.50 63.77
C GLU A 479 9.21 -26.05 63.59
N ASP A 480 9.43 -24.83 63.07
CA ASP A 480 10.04 -23.69 63.80
C ASP A 480 10.51 -22.55 62.86
N GLU A 481 10.66 -21.39 63.50
CA GLU A 481 10.50 -20.00 63.05
C GLU A 481 11.64 -19.37 62.21
N ASP A 482 11.24 -18.32 61.48
CA ASP A 482 11.92 -17.04 61.24
C ASP A 482 13.04 -16.80 60.19
N GLU A 483 12.78 -15.67 59.50
CA GLU A 483 13.68 -14.64 58.96
C GLU A 483 14.21 -14.68 57.50
N ASP A 484 14.11 -13.49 56.91
CA ASP A 484 14.40 -13.06 55.56
C ASP A 484 15.79 -13.45 55.02
N GLN A 485 15.85 -13.91 53.77
CA GLN A 485 16.90 -13.52 52.82
C GLN A 485 16.66 -13.98 51.38
N ASP A 486 16.88 -13.03 50.46
CA ASP A 486 17.08 -13.10 49.02
C ASP A 486 17.30 -14.50 48.40
N GLN A 487 16.42 -14.91 47.48
CA GLN A 487 16.65 -16.07 46.60
C GLN A 487 16.79 -15.65 45.13
N GLU A 488 18.03 -15.65 44.67
CA GLU A 488 18.38 -15.97 43.28
C GLU A 488 17.76 -17.33 42.91
N PHE A 489 16.91 -17.35 41.88
CA PHE A 489 16.27 -18.58 41.40
C PHE A 489 17.28 -19.53 40.74
N ASP A 490 17.63 -20.59 41.46
CA ASP A 490 18.46 -21.72 41.00
C ASP A 490 17.60 -22.73 40.21
N ILE A 491 17.71 -22.73 38.87
CA ILE A 491 16.95 -23.58 37.93
C ILE A 491 17.62 -24.97 37.78
N SER A 492 18.03 -25.61 38.88
CA SER A 492 18.80 -26.86 38.79
C SER A 492 18.13 -28.12 39.34
N LYS A 493 16.86 -28.06 39.80
CA LYS A 493 16.12 -29.25 40.24
C LYS A 493 14.62 -29.19 39.89
N GLU A 494 14.30 -29.35 38.61
CA GLU A 494 13.00 -29.90 38.21
C GLU A 494 13.22 -31.25 37.51
N ASN A 495 12.46 -32.24 37.98
CA ASN A 495 12.62 -33.66 37.72
C ASN A 495 12.58 -34.01 36.22
N SER A 496 13.46 -34.93 35.84
CA SER A 496 13.68 -35.48 34.49
C SER A 496 12.49 -36.24 33.87
N THR A 497 11.29 -36.15 34.44
CA THR A 497 10.06 -36.82 33.98
C THR A 497 8.99 -35.87 33.43
N GLU A 498 9.14 -34.54 33.57
CA GLU A 498 8.21 -33.56 32.96
C GLU A 498 8.58 -33.13 31.53
N ILE A 499 9.65 -33.68 30.96
CA ILE A 499 10.32 -33.09 29.79
C ILE A 499 9.53 -33.22 28.47
N GLN A 500 8.40 -33.95 28.41
CA GLN A 500 7.71 -34.33 27.16
C GLN A 500 6.20 -33.96 27.03
N LYS A 501 5.60 -33.15 27.91
CA LYS A 501 4.16 -32.81 27.75
C LYS A 501 3.93 -31.67 26.73
N PRO A 502 2.96 -31.80 25.81
CA PRO A 502 2.61 -30.73 24.86
C PRO A 502 2.03 -29.50 25.58
N VAL A 503 2.31 -28.30 25.04
CA VAL A 503 1.85 -27.05 25.65
C VAL A 503 0.36 -26.82 25.34
N THR A 504 -0.46 -26.91 26.38
CA THR A 504 -1.94 -26.76 26.29
C THR A 504 -2.47 -25.45 26.86
N SER A 505 -1.62 -24.62 27.47
CA SER A 505 -2.00 -23.33 28.09
C SER A 505 -1.14 -22.17 27.61
N ILE A 506 -1.77 -20.99 27.41
CA ILE A 506 -1.14 -19.72 27.02
C ILE A 506 -0.08 -19.29 28.04
N VAL A 507 -0.37 -19.45 29.34
CA VAL A 507 0.54 -19.01 30.42
C VAL A 507 1.83 -19.83 30.39
N THR A 508 1.72 -21.13 30.19
CA THR A 508 2.87 -22.03 30.05
C THR A 508 3.65 -21.73 28.77
N ALA A 509 2.95 -21.46 27.65
CA ALA A 509 3.58 -21.07 26.40
C ALA A 509 4.38 -19.76 26.55
N TYR A 510 3.82 -18.75 27.21
CA TYR A 510 4.47 -17.45 27.41
C TYR A 510 5.68 -17.53 28.35
N LYS A 511 5.60 -18.34 29.42
CA LYS A 511 6.73 -18.59 30.34
C LYS A 511 7.90 -19.32 29.63
N LEU A 512 7.61 -20.12 28.61
CA LEU A 512 8.60 -20.83 27.80
C LEU A 512 9.27 -19.95 26.72
N LEU A 513 8.75 -18.74 26.45
CA LEU A 513 9.34 -17.82 25.47
C LEU A 513 10.59 -17.14 26.05
N THR A 514 11.73 -17.34 25.39
CA THR A 514 12.96 -16.62 25.74
C THR A 514 12.80 -15.12 25.44
N PRO A 515 13.54 -14.23 26.14
CA PRO A 515 13.49 -12.79 25.88
C PRO A 515 13.70 -12.43 24.40
N SER A 516 14.58 -13.15 23.70
CA SER A 516 14.81 -12.95 22.27
C SER A 516 13.58 -13.24 21.40
N VAL A 517 12.79 -14.28 21.71
CA VAL A 517 11.56 -14.58 20.96
C VAL A 517 10.49 -13.53 21.23
N LYS A 518 10.40 -13.00 22.46
CA LYS A 518 9.47 -11.92 22.80
C LYS A 518 9.74 -10.66 21.97
N VAL A 519 11.01 -10.27 21.84
CA VAL A 519 11.41 -9.13 21.00
C VAL A 519 11.07 -9.38 19.52
N GLN A 520 11.36 -10.57 19.00
CA GLN A 520 11.04 -10.93 17.61
C GLN A 520 9.53 -10.92 17.32
N LEU A 521 8.71 -11.40 18.26
CA LEU A 521 7.25 -11.33 18.15
C LEU A 521 6.74 -9.89 18.20
N LEU A 522 7.35 -9.02 19.02
CA LEU A 522 7.01 -7.60 19.05
C LEU A 522 7.38 -6.90 17.73
N VAL A 523 8.58 -7.14 17.20
CA VAL A 523 8.99 -6.62 15.88
C VAL A 523 8.03 -7.12 14.79
N TYR A 524 7.64 -8.40 14.83
CA TYR A 524 6.66 -8.97 13.91
C TYR A 524 5.30 -8.28 14.01
N PHE A 525 4.84 -8.01 15.23
CA PHE A 525 3.60 -7.30 15.50
C PHE A 525 3.64 -5.88 14.92
N MET A 526 4.67 -5.09 15.24
CA MET A 526 4.80 -3.69 14.77
C MET A 526 4.89 -3.61 13.25
N LEU A 527 5.60 -4.57 12.65
CA LEU A 527 5.69 -4.72 11.21
C LEU A 527 4.32 -4.95 10.55
N LYS A 528 3.54 -5.91 11.08
CA LYS A 528 2.21 -6.21 10.55
C LYS A 528 1.22 -5.09 10.76
N TYR A 529 1.35 -4.37 11.88
CA TYR A 529 0.58 -3.16 12.14
C TYR A 529 0.84 -2.09 11.08
N ALA A 530 2.11 -1.73 10.82
CA ALA A 530 2.46 -0.71 9.84
C ALA A 530 2.02 -1.08 8.40
N MET A 531 2.21 -2.35 8.02
CA MET A 531 1.79 -2.85 6.71
C MET A 531 0.27 -2.81 6.53
N GLU A 532 -0.49 -3.18 7.56
CA GLU A 532 -1.96 -3.15 7.47
C GLU A 532 -2.50 -1.73 7.41
N VAL A 533 -1.95 -0.80 8.21
CA VAL A 533 -2.31 0.63 8.15
C VAL A 533 -2.12 1.17 6.73
N LEU A 534 -0.94 0.97 6.13
CA LEU A 534 -0.65 1.45 4.78
C LEU A 534 -1.62 0.91 3.72
N LEU A 535 -1.98 -0.37 3.81
CA LEU A 535 -2.88 -0.99 2.83
C LEU A 535 -4.33 -0.53 3.02
N ALA A 536 -4.82 -0.51 4.26
CA ALA A 536 -6.20 -0.19 4.57
C ALA A 536 -6.51 1.33 4.46
N GLU A 537 -5.56 2.21 4.76
CA GLU A 537 -5.73 3.66 4.60
C GLU A 537 -5.67 4.12 3.14
N SER A 538 -5.07 3.31 2.26
CA SER A 538 -4.73 3.73 0.91
C SER A 538 -5.93 4.18 0.07
N SER A 539 -7.09 3.54 0.20
CA SER A 539 -8.32 3.96 -0.49
C SER A 539 -8.81 5.31 0.02
N VAL A 540 -8.84 5.52 1.34
CA VAL A 540 -9.33 6.75 1.97
C VAL A 540 -8.41 7.93 1.71
N VAL A 541 -7.10 7.76 1.92
CA VAL A 541 -6.10 8.85 1.78
C VAL A 541 -5.97 9.30 0.34
N THR A 542 -5.93 8.36 -0.62
CA THR A 542 -5.78 8.71 -2.04
C THR A 542 -7.07 9.26 -2.64
N ALA A 543 -8.23 8.82 -2.17
CA ALA A 543 -9.51 9.43 -2.53
C ALA A 543 -9.61 10.88 -2.02
N HIS A 544 -9.11 11.15 -0.80
CA HIS A 544 -9.17 12.49 -0.20
C HIS A 544 -8.14 13.47 -0.79
N TYR A 545 -6.84 13.12 -0.80
CA TYR A 545 -5.78 14.04 -1.23
C TYR A 545 -5.54 14.09 -2.74
N PHE A 546 -5.84 13.00 -3.46
CA PHE A 546 -5.49 12.88 -4.88
C PHE A 546 -6.70 12.58 -5.78
N ILE A 547 -7.90 12.42 -5.21
CA ILE A 547 -9.15 12.13 -5.93
C ILE A 547 -8.99 10.90 -6.84
N TRP A 548 -8.32 9.87 -6.34
CA TRP A 548 -8.14 8.63 -7.09
C TRP A 548 -9.45 7.85 -7.21
N SER A 549 -9.69 7.29 -8.39
CA SER A 549 -10.77 6.30 -8.58
C SER A 549 -10.40 4.97 -7.94
N THR A 550 -11.39 4.14 -7.63
CA THR A 550 -11.23 2.76 -7.18
C THR A 550 -10.27 1.96 -8.07
N SER A 551 -10.31 2.16 -9.40
CA SER A 551 -9.37 1.55 -10.34
C SER A 551 -7.92 1.97 -10.10
N ASN A 552 -7.67 3.26 -9.86
CA ASN A 552 -6.32 3.78 -9.63
C ASN A 552 -5.75 3.26 -8.31
N VAL A 553 -6.57 3.20 -7.26
CA VAL A 553 -6.19 2.59 -5.97
C VAL A 553 -5.86 1.11 -6.14
N ALA A 554 -6.70 0.37 -6.88
CA ALA A 554 -6.49 -1.06 -7.14
C ALA A 554 -5.19 -1.32 -7.93
N ILE A 555 -4.89 -0.50 -8.94
CA ILE A 555 -3.63 -0.58 -9.71
C ILE A 555 -2.44 -0.28 -8.82
N PHE A 556 -2.50 0.78 -8.02
CA PHE A 556 -1.43 1.14 -7.08
C PHE A 556 -1.11 0.00 -6.11
N LEU A 557 -2.13 -0.56 -5.46
CA LEU A 557 -1.97 -1.68 -4.52
C LEU A 557 -1.48 -2.96 -5.21
N ALA A 558 -1.94 -3.23 -6.44
CA ALA A 558 -1.45 -4.35 -7.23
C ALA A 558 0.04 -4.21 -7.59
N CYS A 559 0.45 -3.00 -8.02
CA CYS A 559 1.86 -2.69 -8.28
C CYS A 559 2.71 -2.82 -7.02
N LEU A 560 2.23 -2.29 -5.89
CA LEU A 560 2.87 -2.40 -4.58
C LEU A 560 3.09 -3.88 -4.21
N GLY A 561 2.05 -4.72 -4.30
CA GLY A 561 2.13 -6.15 -4.01
C GLY A 561 3.02 -6.95 -4.98
N LEU A 562 3.10 -6.58 -6.26
CA LEU A 562 3.98 -7.23 -7.22
C LEU A 562 5.47 -7.04 -6.89
N THR A 563 5.83 -5.98 -6.15
CA THR A 563 7.21 -5.75 -5.71
C THR A 563 7.74 -6.85 -4.78
N VAL A 564 6.88 -7.64 -4.14
CA VAL A 564 7.32 -8.68 -3.20
C VAL A 564 8.13 -9.80 -3.87
N LEU A 565 7.80 -10.15 -5.11
CA LEU A 565 8.50 -11.21 -5.85
C LEU A 565 9.99 -10.90 -6.07
N PRO A 566 10.37 -9.77 -6.71
CA PRO A 566 11.79 -9.45 -6.90
C PRO A 566 12.50 -9.23 -5.56
N VAL A 567 11.83 -8.63 -4.56
CA VAL A 567 12.40 -8.41 -3.23
C VAL A 567 12.76 -9.73 -2.55
N ASN A 568 11.85 -10.71 -2.54
CA ASN A 568 12.13 -12.02 -1.93
C ASN A 568 13.26 -12.78 -2.62
N ILE A 569 13.38 -12.67 -3.95
CA ILE A 569 14.50 -13.25 -4.70
C ILE A 569 15.81 -12.58 -4.29
N LEU A 570 15.83 -11.25 -4.20
CA LEU A 570 17.02 -10.46 -3.88
C LEU A 570 17.48 -10.68 -2.43
N VAL A 571 16.54 -10.77 -1.49
CA VAL A 571 16.81 -11.11 -0.09
C VAL A 571 17.38 -12.52 0.04
N GLY A 572 16.73 -13.51 -0.59
CA GLY A 572 17.11 -14.91 -0.48
C GLY A 572 18.43 -15.28 -1.18
N SER A 573 18.77 -14.61 -2.28
CA SER A 573 19.97 -14.92 -3.07
C SER A 573 21.18 -14.04 -2.75
N TYR A 574 20.97 -12.76 -2.45
CA TYR A 574 22.04 -11.76 -2.37
C TYR A 574 22.29 -11.30 -0.93
N LEU A 575 21.26 -10.78 -0.25
CA LEU A 575 21.41 -10.21 1.11
C LEU A 575 21.76 -11.27 2.16
N SER A 576 21.13 -12.45 2.11
CA SER A 576 21.42 -13.54 3.06
C SER A 576 22.85 -14.10 2.95
N ASN A 577 23.54 -13.88 1.84
CA ASN A 577 24.90 -14.36 1.62
C ASN A 577 25.97 -13.31 1.94
N MET A 578 25.60 -12.02 1.91
CA MET A 578 26.53 -10.90 2.10
C MET A 578 26.51 -10.30 3.50
N PHE A 579 25.36 -10.33 4.20
CA PHE A 579 25.17 -9.65 5.47
C PHE A 579 24.64 -10.58 6.56
N GLU A 580 24.97 -10.30 7.82
CA GLU A 580 24.40 -11.01 8.94
C GLU A 580 22.91 -10.63 9.12
N GLU A 581 22.05 -11.62 9.41
CA GLU A 581 20.59 -11.43 9.56
C GLU A 581 20.22 -10.31 10.54
N ARG A 582 21.03 -10.07 11.58
CA ARG A 582 20.82 -8.99 12.56
C ARG A 582 21.05 -7.60 11.98
N GLN A 583 21.99 -7.45 11.05
CA GLN A 583 22.27 -6.17 10.39
C GLN A 583 21.16 -5.83 9.39
N VAL A 584 20.67 -6.84 8.66
CA VAL A 584 19.54 -6.67 7.72
C VAL A 584 18.25 -6.31 8.49
N LEU A 585 18.03 -6.91 9.66
CA LEU A 585 16.91 -6.57 10.54
C LEU A 585 16.95 -5.07 10.94
N LEU A 586 18.08 -4.59 11.47
CA LEU A 586 18.21 -3.19 11.86
C LEU A 586 18.05 -2.22 10.67
N ALA A 587 18.67 -2.54 9.54
CA ALA A 587 18.60 -1.69 8.35
C ALA A 587 17.17 -1.59 7.81
N SER A 588 16.43 -2.70 7.79
CA SER A 588 15.04 -2.71 7.33
C SER A 588 14.11 -1.97 8.29
N GLU A 589 14.31 -2.04 9.62
CA GLU A 589 13.57 -1.22 10.59
C GLU A 589 13.77 0.29 10.35
N VAL A 590 15.01 0.74 10.13
CA VAL A 590 15.30 2.16 9.83
C VAL A 590 14.62 2.61 8.55
N MET A 591 14.64 1.77 7.50
CA MET A 591 13.99 2.09 6.23
C MET A 591 12.45 2.14 6.34
N VAL A 592 11.84 1.27 7.15
CA VAL A 592 10.39 1.35 7.46
C VAL A 592 10.06 2.67 8.13
N CYS A 593 10.84 3.09 9.14
CA CYS A 593 10.64 4.38 9.79
C CYS A 593 10.79 5.56 8.83
N MET A 594 11.78 5.52 7.93
CA MET A 594 11.97 6.54 6.91
C MET A 594 10.79 6.61 5.93
N GLY A 595 10.25 5.46 5.52
CA GLY A 595 9.06 5.37 4.67
C GLY A 595 7.83 5.98 5.34
N ILE A 596 7.59 5.70 6.62
CA ILE A 596 6.49 6.29 7.40
C ILE A 596 6.65 7.80 7.53
N VAL A 597 7.87 8.31 7.80
CA VAL A 597 8.09 9.77 7.89
C VAL A 597 7.75 10.46 6.56
N LEU A 598 8.10 9.85 5.42
CA LEU A 598 7.81 10.39 4.10
C LEU A 598 6.32 10.37 3.73
N SER A 599 5.48 9.58 4.40
CA SER A 599 4.03 9.54 4.15
C SER A 599 3.27 10.72 4.74
N PHE A 600 3.90 11.50 5.64
CA PHE A 600 3.33 12.75 6.13
C PHE A 600 3.57 13.88 5.13
N GLN A 601 2.72 14.93 5.20
CA GLN A 601 2.85 16.14 4.38
C GLN A 601 4.07 16.98 4.79
N LEU A 602 5.26 16.53 4.37
CA LEU A 602 6.53 17.22 4.61
C LEU A 602 6.85 18.29 3.55
N ILE A 603 6.33 18.13 2.32
CA ILE A 603 6.51 19.05 1.20
C ILE A 603 5.14 19.60 0.81
N ILE A 604 5.04 20.92 0.66
CA ILE A 604 3.82 21.60 0.19
C ILE A 604 4.05 22.04 -1.26
N PRO A 605 3.22 21.59 -2.23
CA PRO A 605 2.03 20.74 -2.08
C PRO A 605 2.36 19.23 -1.88
N TYR A 606 1.48 18.53 -1.17
CA TYR A 606 1.60 17.08 -0.98
C TYR A 606 1.44 16.37 -2.33
N SER A 607 2.48 15.64 -2.75
CA SER A 607 2.56 15.15 -4.13
C SER A 607 2.33 13.64 -4.22
N VAL A 608 1.70 13.20 -5.33
CA VAL A 608 1.53 11.77 -5.64
C VAL A 608 2.86 11.00 -5.61
N PRO A 609 3.99 11.49 -6.20
CA PRO A 609 5.26 10.79 -6.14
C PRO A 609 5.80 10.61 -4.72
N GLN A 610 5.56 11.57 -3.83
CA GLN A 610 5.96 11.45 -2.43
C GLN A 610 5.22 10.29 -1.77
N TYR A 611 3.89 10.24 -1.88
CA TYR A 611 3.07 9.18 -1.31
C TYR A 611 3.38 7.79 -1.88
N VAL A 612 3.55 7.69 -3.21
CA VAL A 612 3.89 6.41 -3.85
C VAL A 612 5.28 5.94 -3.41
N CYS A 613 6.27 6.84 -3.33
CA CYS A 613 7.61 6.49 -2.86
C CYS A 613 7.62 6.10 -1.38
N SER A 614 6.89 6.81 -0.52
CA SER A 614 6.78 6.50 0.91
C SER A 614 6.15 5.12 1.12
N ALA A 615 5.06 4.83 0.40
CA ALA A 615 4.39 3.54 0.43
C ALA A 615 5.30 2.40 -0.04
N LEU A 616 6.00 2.60 -1.16
CA LEU A 616 6.91 1.59 -1.73
C LEU A 616 8.08 1.29 -0.79
N ILE A 617 8.72 2.33 -0.21
CA ILE A 617 9.80 2.16 0.75
C ILE A 617 9.32 1.41 1.99
N THR A 618 8.17 1.81 2.55
CA THR A 618 7.58 1.19 3.74
C THR A 618 7.28 -0.28 3.48
N PHE A 619 6.57 -0.58 2.38
CA PHE A 619 6.12 -1.92 2.04
C PHE A 619 7.27 -2.87 1.70
N VAL A 620 8.22 -2.45 0.86
CA VAL A 620 9.38 -3.29 0.49
C VAL A 620 10.24 -3.57 1.72
N SER A 621 10.53 -2.57 2.53
CA SER A 621 11.35 -2.74 3.73
C SER A 621 10.65 -3.62 4.78
N ALA A 622 9.33 -3.50 4.88
CA ALA A 622 8.49 -4.35 5.72
C ALA A 622 8.57 -5.83 5.30
N GLU A 623 8.47 -6.14 4.00
CA GLU A 623 8.57 -7.51 3.47
C GLU A 623 9.96 -8.12 3.70
N VAL A 624 11.03 -7.34 3.51
CA VAL A 624 12.40 -7.77 3.85
C VAL A 624 12.50 -8.10 5.35
N LEU A 625 11.95 -7.24 6.21
CA LEU A 625 11.96 -7.43 7.66
C LEU A 625 11.16 -8.68 8.07
N GLU A 626 10.03 -8.96 7.42
CA GLU A 626 9.24 -10.17 7.66
C GLU A 626 10.06 -11.43 7.36
N GLY A 627 10.70 -11.48 6.19
CA GLY A 627 11.50 -12.62 5.77
C GLY A 627 12.65 -12.92 6.75
N VAL A 628 13.38 -11.89 7.17
CA VAL A 628 14.49 -12.01 8.13
C VAL A 628 13.99 -12.39 9.52
N ASN A 629 12.91 -11.76 9.99
CA ASN A 629 12.35 -12.04 11.31
C ASN A 629 11.80 -13.48 11.41
N LEU A 630 11.14 -13.99 10.36
CA LEU A 630 10.71 -15.39 10.33
C LEU A 630 11.90 -16.37 10.31
N SER A 631 12.95 -16.07 9.55
CA SER A 631 14.17 -16.89 9.55
C SER A 631 14.76 -16.99 10.96
N LEU A 632 14.89 -15.86 11.65
CA LEU A 632 15.39 -15.79 13.01
C LEU A 632 14.47 -16.49 14.02
N LEU A 633 13.16 -16.26 13.95
CA LEU A 633 12.17 -16.86 14.83
C LEU A 633 12.13 -18.39 14.66
N SER A 634 12.32 -18.90 13.44
CA SER A 634 12.44 -20.34 13.19
C SER A 634 13.69 -20.98 13.80
N ARG A 635 14.76 -20.21 14.02
CA ARG A 635 16.03 -20.68 14.62
C ARG A 635 16.06 -20.55 16.14
N VAL A 636 15.30 -19.60 16.70
CA VAL A 636 15.29 -19.28 18.14
C VAL A 636 14.14 -19.98 18.88
N MET A 637 13.08 -20.42 18.17
CA MET A 637 12.01 -21.20 18.81
C MET A 637 12.44 -22.60 19.25
N SER A 638 12.08 -22.95 20.49
CA SER A 638 12.33 -24.27 21.10
C SER A 638 11.50 -25.37 20.43
N SER A 639 12.04 -26.60 20.34
CA SER A 639 11.29 -27.78 19.85
C SER A 639 10.04 -28.07 20.70
N ARG A 640 10.00 -27.65 21.98
CA ARG A 640 8.79 -27.73 22.83
C ARG A 640 7.63 -26.88 22.33
N LEU A 641 7.92 -25.75 21.69
CA LEU A 641 6.93 -24.88 21.03
C LEU A 641 6.60 -25.37 19.61
N SER A 642 7.16 -26.48 19.14
CA SER A 642 6.77 -27.07 17.85
C SER A 642 5.55 -28.00 17.96
N LYS A 643 5.21 -28.48 19.17
CA LYS A 643 4.11 -29.45 19.41
C LYS A 643 3.08 -28.90 20.41
N GLY A 644 1.80 -29.24 20.19
CA GLY A 644 0.67 -28.83 21.04
C GLY A 644 -0.17 -27.70 20.43
N THR A 645 -1.22 -27.30 21.15
CA THR A 645 -2.20 -26.29 20.68
C THR A 645 -1.58 -24.90 20.57
N TYR A 646 -0.70 -24.52 21.51
CA TYR A 646 0.00 -23.23 21.52
C TYR A 646 1.41 -23.34 20.95
N ASN A 647 1.50 -23.87 19.73
CA ASN A 647 2.77 -23.96 19.03
C ASN A 647 3.23 -22.59 18.47
N GLY A 648 4.48 -22.52 18.03
CA GLY A 648 5.10 -21.33 17.44
C GLY A 648 4.41 -20.83 16.16
N GLY A 649 3.79 -21.73 15.41
CA GLY A 649 2.98 -21.39 14.25
C GLY A 649 1.72 -20.61 14.63
N LEU A 650 1.03 -21.01 15.70
CA LEU A 650 -0.09 -20.26 16.27
C LEU A 650 0.38 -18.91 16.78
N LEU A 651 1.42 -18.85 17.63
CA LEU A 651 1.90 -17.59 18.21
C LEU A 651 2.27 -16.53 17.18
N SER A 652 2.98 -16.91 16.10
CA SER A 652 3.29 -15.97 15.03
C SER A 652 2.05 -15.57 14.22
N THR A 653 1.08 -16.47 14.04
CA THR A 653 -0.17 -16.14 13.35
C THR A 653 -1.03 -15.19 14.19
N GLU A 654 -1.17 -15.45 15.49
CA GLU A 654 -1.89 -14.59 16.44
C GLU A 654 -1.27 -13.20 16.55
N ALA A 655 0.06 -13.10 16.69
CA ALA A 655 0.74 -11.81 16.75
C ALA A 655 0.48 -10.96 15.50
N GLY A 656 0.51 -11.58 14.31
CA GLY A 656 0.20 -10.88 13.07
C GLY A 656 -1.27 -10.49 12.95
N THR A 657 -2.20 -11.37 13.32
CA THR A 657 -3.63 -11.08 13.24
C THR A 657 -4.07 -10.01 14.24
N LEU A 658 -3.56 -10.06 15.48
CA LEU A 658 -3.80 -9.02 16.49
C LEU A 658 -3.30 -7.64 16.02
N ALA A 659 -2.14 -7.60 15.36
CA ALA A 659 -1.60 -6.36 14.80
C ALA A 659 -2.55 -5.74 13.77
N ARG A 660 -3.16 -6.56 12.91
CA ARG A 660 -4.15 -6.10 11.92
C ARG A 660 -5.42 -5.55 12.57
N VAL A 661 -5.97 -6.28 13.55
CA VAL A 661 -7.14 -5.82 14.31
C VAL A 661 -6.90 -4.43 14.91
N ILE A 662 -5.73 -4.22 15.49
CA ILE A 662 -5.37 -2.94 16.12
C ILE A 662 -5.15 -1.85 15.06
N ALA A 663 -4.55 -2.18 13.91
CA ALA A 663 -4.40 -1.26 12.79
C ALA A 663 -5.76 -0.79 12.23
N ASP A 664 -6.65 -1.74 11.92
CA ASP A 664 -7.97 -1.47 11.36
C ASP A 664 -8.85 -0.64 12.33
N ALA A 665 -8.78 -0.96 13.63
CA ALA A 665 -9.44 -0.17 14.67
C ALA A 665 -8.88 1.26 14.75
N THR A 666 -7.57 1.42 14.60
CA THR A 666 -6.91 2.74 14.61
C THR A 666 -7.39 3.60 13.45
N ILE A 667 -7.55 3.02 12.25
CA ILE A 667 -8.08 3.74 11.08
C ILE A 667 -9.50 4.24 11.34
N THR A 668 -10.39 3.39 11.85
CA THR A 668 -11.77 3.79 12.16
C THR A 668 -11.82 4.86 13.24
N ILE A 669 -11.00 4.74 14.30
CA ILE A 669 -10.93 5.76 15.36
C ILE A 669 -10.41 7.07 14.78
N ALA A 670 -9.30 7.06 14.04
CA ALA A 670 -8.75 8.26 13.41
C ALA A 670 -9.76 8.93 12.48
N GLY A 671 -10.46 8.14 11.67
CA GLY A 671 -11.54 8.62 10.81
C GLY A 671 -12.72 9.22 11.57
N TYR A 672 -13.12 8.62 12.70
CA TYR A 672 -14.16 9.19 13.57
C TYR A 672 -13.71 10.50 14.21
N TRP A 673 -12.45 10.60 14.66
CA TRP A 673 -11.89 11.85 15.19
C TRP A 673 -11.82 12.95 14.13
N VAL A 674 -11.44 12.64 12.89
CA VAL A 674 -11.47 13.59 11.77
C VAL A 674 -12.92 14.01 11.47
N PHE A 675 -13.86 13.06 11.43
CA PHE A 675 -15.28 13.37 11.22
C PHE A 675 -15.83 14.28 12.32
N VAL A 676 -15.58 13.97 13.59
CA VAL A 676 -15.99 14.80 14.73
C VAL A 676 -15.31 16.16 14.70
N MET A 677 -14.03 16.24 14.33
CA MET A 677 -13.32 17.51 14.15
C MET A 677 -13.92 18.34 13.02
N MET A 678 -14.25 17.73 11.87
CA MET A 678 -14.93 18.39 10.75
C MET A 678 -16.33 18.86 11.14
N ASP A 679 -17.09 18.05 11.88
CA ASP A 679 -18.43 18.38 12.38
C ASP A 679 -18.38 19.47 13.48
N SER A 680 -17.26 19.57 14.21
CA SER A 680 -17.05 20.61 15.24
C SER A 680 -16.41 21.91 14.71
N ASN A 681 -15.91 21.96 13.47
CA ASN A 681 -15.21 23.12 12.88
C ASN A 681 -15.79 23.61 11.54
N GLN A 682 -17.06 23.31 11.22
CA GLN A 682 -17.74 23.92 10.07
C GLN A 682 -19.02 24.65 10.47
N GLU A 683 -18.86 25.78 11.18
CA GLU A 683 -19.55 26.99 10.68
C GLU A 683 -18.85 27.32 9.36
N LEU A 684 -19.30 26.69 8.26
CA LEU A 684 -18.95 27.10 6.91
C LEU A 684 -19.18 28.61 6.84
N PRO A 685 -18.22 29.45 6.41
CA PRO A 685 -18.46 30.87 6.27
C PRO A 685 -19.64 31.06 5.33
N GLU A 686 -20.77 31.53 5.86
CA GLU A 686 -21.98 31.72 5.08
C GLU A 686 -21.76 32.93 4.16
N GLY A 687 -21.29 32.66 2.93
CA GLY A 687 -21.10 33.67 1.91
C GLY A 687 -22.43 34.29 1.50
N THR A 688 -22.50 35.61 1.54
CA THR A 688 -23.59 36.42 0.98
C THR A 688 -23.02 37.33 -0.10
N VAL A 689 -23.86 37.98 -0.90
CA VAL A 689 -23.39 38.98 -1.88
C VAL A 689 -23.22 40.38 -1.27
N GLN A 690 -23.20 40.48 0.07
CA GLN A 690 -23.15 41.75 0.79
C GLN A 690 -21.88 42.55 0.46
N ASN A 691 -20.75 41.88 0.30
CA ASN A 691 -19.48 42.45 -0.15
C ASN A 691 -19.61 43.24 -1.47
N VAL A 692 -20.38 42.73 -2.44
CA VAL A 692 -20.62 43.41 -3.73
C VAL A 692 -21.45 44.69 -3.54
N LEU A 693 -22.36 44.70 -2.56
CA LEU A 693 -23.19 45.87 -2.25
C LEU A 693 -22.42 46.93 -1.46
N ASP A 694 -21.54 46.50 -0.56
CA ASP A 694 -20.74 47.37 0.31
C ASP A 694 -19.62 48.09 -0.45
N GLN A 695 -19.11 47.48 -1.51
CA GLN A 695 -18.07 48.07 -2.34
C GLN A 695 -18.66 49.13 -3.28
N ASP A 696 -18.61 50.40 -2.86
CA ASP A 696 -19.16 51.55 -3.59
C ASP A 696 -18.33 51.97 -4.84
N THR A 697 -17.10 51.48 -4.96
CA THR A 697 -16.22 51.75 -6.10
C THR A 697 -16.60 50.96 -7.36
N LEU A 698 -17.32 49.84 -7.21
CA LEU A 698 -17.69 48.98 -8.34
C LEU A 698 -18.55 49.75 -9.35
N LYS A 699 -18.10 49.71 -10.61
CA LYS A 699 -18.78 50.28 -11.78
C LYS A 699 -19.32 49.19 -12.70
N TRP A 700 -18.65 48.05 -12.77
CA TRP A 700 -18.98 46.95 -13.68
C TRP A 700 -19.18 45.65 -12.89
N VAL A 701 -20.38 45.08 -12.94
CA VAL A 701 -20.69 43.81 -12.28
C VAL A 701 -21.18 42.82 -13.34
N PHE A 702 -20.33 41.86 -13.68
CA PHE A 702 -20.68 40.82 -14.64
C PHE A 702 -21.32 39.64 -13.94
N VAL A 703 -22.40 39.11 -14.50
CA VAL A 703 -23.05 37.89 -14.00
C VAL A 703 -23.03 36.85 -15.12
N GLY A 704 -22.44 35.68 -14.85
CA GLY A 704 -22.24 34.67 -15.88
C GLY A 704 -22.15 33.25 -15.36
N GLY A 705 -22.30 32.29 -16.27
CA GLY A 705 -22.39 30.88 -15.94
C GLY A 705 -22.96 30.06 -17.08
N LYS A 706 -23.20 28.77 -16.83
CA LYS A 706 -23.75 27.86 -17.84
C LYS A 706 -25.18 28.26 -18.26
N GLY A 707 -25.65 27.81 -19.43
CA GLY A 707 -27.06 27.90 -19.79
C GLY A 707 -27.95 27.10 -18.83
N GLY A 708 -29.09 27.68 -18.41
CA GLY A 708 -30.10 26.99 -17.58
C GLY A 708 -29.93 27.04 -16.05
N VAL A 709 -28.99 27.84 -15.54
CA VAL A 709 -28.70 27.94 -14.08
C VAL A 709 -29.42 29.08 -13.36
N GLY A 710 -30.20 29.90 -14.09
CA GLY A 710 -30.92 31.06 -13.53
C GLY A 710 -30.12 32.37 -13.48
N LYS A 711 -29.20 32.59 -14.44
CA LYS A 711 -28.38 33.80 -14.54
C LYS A 711 -29.20 35.09 -14.56
N THR A 712 -30.16 35.18 -15.47
CA THR A 712 -31.00 36.38 -15.65
C THR A 712 -31.81 36.72 -14.40
N THR A 713 -32.29 35.71 -13.68
CA THR A 713 -32.94 35.92 -12.37
C THR A 713 -31.96 36.47 -11.34
N CYS A 714 -30.75 35.90 -11.26
CA CYS A 714 -29.72 36.35 -10.31
C CYS A 714 -29.20 37.76 -10.64
N SER A 715 -28.97 38.09 -11.92
CA SER A 715 -28.54 39.42 -12.36
C SER A 715 -29.62 40.47 -12.12
N SER A 716 -30.89 40.14 -12.40
CA SER A 716 -32.03 41.01 -12.09
C SER A 716 -32.14 41.30 -10.59
N ILE A 717 -31.97 40.29 -9.73
CA ILE A 717 -32.00 40.47 -8.28
C ILE A 717 -30.81 41.29 -7.78
N LEU A 718 -29.61 41.02 -8.30
CA LEU A 718 -28.42 41.79 -7.93
C LEU A 718 -28.58 43.27 -8.32
N ALA A 719 -29.17 43.56 -9.49
CA ALA A 719 -29.49 44.92 -9.90
C ALA A 719 -30.55 45.59 -9.00
N ILE A 720 -31.56 44.84 -8.54
CA ILE A 720 -32.55 45.31 -7.56
C ILE A 720 -31.89 45.63 -6.22
N LEU A 721 -30.96 44.80 -5.75
CA LEU A 721 -30.22 45.02 -4.51
C LEU A 721 -29.29 46.23 -4.61
N LEU A 722 -28.54 46.35 -5.71
CA LEU A 722 -27.70 47.51 -6.00
C LEU A 722 -28.52 48.79 -6.09
N ALA A 723 -29.73 48.76 -6.65
CA ALA A 723 -30.60 49.95 -6.72
C ALA A 723 -31.04 50.47 -5.35
N ARG A 724 -30.91 49.68 -4.28
CA ARG A 724 -31.17 50.14 -2.89
C ARG A 724 -30.01 50.96 -2.33
N VAL A 725 -28.77 50.66 -2.75
CA VAL A 725 -27.54 51.24 -2.18
C VAL A 725 -26.84 52.21 -3.12
N ARG A 726 -27.15 52.18 -4.42
CA ARG A 726 -26.52 53.01 -5.46
C ARG A 726 -27.47 54.07 -6.03
N PRO A 727 -26.96 55.25 -6.43
CA PRO A 727 -27.79 56.34 -6.94
C PRO A 727 -28.42 56.05 -8.30
N SER A 728 -27.76 55.30 -9.19
CA SER A 728 -28.28 54.95 -10.52
C SER A 728 -27.72 53.61 -11.02
N VAL A 729 -28.58 52.68 -11.41
CA VAL A 729 -28.22 51.31 -11.81
C VAL A 729 -28.76 51.00 -13.20
N LEU A 730 -27.92 50.42 -14.05
CA LEU A 730 -28.32 49.92 -15.37
C LEU A 730 -28.06 48.42 -15.44
N ILE A 731 -29.07 47.63 -15.78
CA ILE A 731 -28.90 46.22 -16.15
C ILE A 731 -28.95 46.07 -17.67
N ILE A 732 -27.97 45.34 -18.21
CA ILE A 732 -27.84 45.13 -19.64
C ILE A 732 -27.83 43.63 -19.90
N SER A 733 -28.74 43.13 -20.74
CA SER A 733 -28.67 41.75 -21.22
C SER A 733 -28.06 41.69 -22.61
N THR A 734 -27.09 40.78 -22.74
CA THR A 734 -26.44 40.38 -24.00
C THR A 734 -26.89 38.99 -24.46
N ASP A 735 -27.87 38.39 -23.76
CA ASP A 735 -28.44 37.09 -24.11
C ASP A 735 -29.46 37.28 -25.26
N PRO A 736 -29.30 36.59 -26.40
CA PRO A 736 -30.24 36.67 -27.52
C PRO A 736 -31.67 36.22 -27.19
N ALA A 737 -31.87 35.51 -26.08
CA ALA A 737 -33.16 34.96 -25.69
C ALA A 737 -34.17 35.99 -25.11
N HIS A 738 -33.81 37.27 -24.96
CA HIS A 738 -34.66 38.33 -24.39
C HIS A 738 -35.23 38.00 -22.98
N ASN A 739 -34.47 37.24 -22.19
CA ASN A 739 -34.90 36.73 -20.88
C ASN A 739 -35.17 37.84 -19.83
N LEU A 740 -34.59 39.03 -20.01
CA LEU A 740 -34.71 40.14 -19.05
C LEU A 740 -36.13 40.73 -19.06
N SER A 741 -36.73 40.84 -20.24
CA SER A 741 -38.11 41.29 -20.42
C SER A 741 -39.12 40.37 -19.72
N ASP A 742 -38.89 39.05 -19.78
CA ASP A 742 -39.71 38.05 -19.11
C ASP A 742 -39.53 38.09 -17.58
N ALA A 743 -38.28 38.23 -17.11
CA ALA A 743 -37.98 38.31 -15.68
C ALA A 743 -38.67 39.49 -14.99
N PHE A 744 -38.67 40.67 -15.60
CA PHE A 744 -39.35 41.85 -15.08
C PHE A 744 -40.82 41.99 -15.51
N GLN A 745 -41.30 41.13 -16.42
CA GLN A 745 -42.61 41.25 -17.06
C GLN A 745 -42.83 42.63 -17.72
N GLN A 746 -41.78 43.17 -18.31
CA GLN A 746 -41.74 44.48 -18.94
C GLN A 746 -40.86 44.40 -20.18
N ARG A 747 -41.36 44.85 -21.33
CA ARG A 747 -40.58 44.79 -22.58
C ARG A 747 -39.46 45.84 -22.59
N PHE A 748 -38.23 45.40 -22.80
CA PHE A 748 -37.07 46.27 -22.98
C PHE A 748 -36.61 46.32 -24.44
N THR A 749 -35.81 47.32 -24.77
CA THR A 749 -35.24 47.52 -26.11
C THR A 749 -33.76 47.92 -25.98
N LYS A 750 -33.12 48.28 -27.10
CA LYS A 750 -31.74 48.80 -27.12
C LYS A 750 -31.57 50.11 -26.36
N ALA A 751 -32.65 50.84 -26.07
CA ALA A 751 -32.62 52.08 -25.30
C ALA A 751 -32.85 51.81 -23.79
N PRO A 752 -32.05 52.41 -22.89
CA PRO A 752 -32.27 52.29 -21.45
C PRO A 752 -33.68 52.74 -21.05
N THR A 753 -34.42 51.84 -20.44
CA THR A 753 -35.82 52.06 -20.04
C THR A 753 -35.95 51.86 -18.53
N LEU A 754 -36.66 52.75 -17.85
CA LEU A 754 -36.88 52.65 -16.40
C LEU A 754 -37.70 51.39 -16.07
N VAL A 755 -37.24 50.61 -15.09
CA VAL A 755 -37.95 49.42 -14.61
C VAL A 755 -39.12 49.83 -13.72
N ASN A 756 -40.30 49.26 -13.97
CA ASN A 756 -41.51 49.53 -13.20
C ASN A 756 -41.29 49.25 -11.70
N GLY A 757 -41.68 50.21 -10.84
CA GLY A 757 -41.53 50.08 -9.39
C GLY A 757 -40.16 50.49 -8.84
N PHE A 758 -39.30 51.11 -9.66
CA PHE A 758 -38.03 51.72 -9.27
C PHE A 758 -37.92 53.15 -9.82
N SER A 759 -37.14 54.00 -9.15
CA SER A 759 -36.84 55.37 -9.59
C SER A 759 -35.45 55.52 -10.23
N ASN A 760 -34.59 54.53 -10.04
CA ASN A 760 -33.16 54.59 -10.35
C ASN A 760 -32.61 53.30 -11.00
N LEU A 761 -33.46 52.31 -11.32
CA LEU A 761 -33.07 51.08 -12.00
C LEU A 761 -33.57 51.11 -13.44
N TYR A 762 -32.63 50.99 -14.38
CA TYR A 762 -32.89 50.99 -15.81
C TYR A 762 -32.46 49.65 -16.40
N ALA A 763 -33.15 49.22 -17.46
CA ALA A 763 -32.85 47.99 -18.17
C ALA A 763 -32.76 48.24 -19.68
N MET A 764 -31.86 47.52 -20.33
CA MET A 764 -31.72 47.48 -21.78
C MET A 764 -31.34 46.08 -22.26
N GLU A 765 -31.79 45.73 -23.46
CA GLU A 765 -31.45 44.47 -24.13
C GLU A 765 -30.75 44.79 -25.45
N VAL A 766 -29.57 44.18 -25.63
CA VAL A 766 -28.75 44.38 -26.82
C VAL A 766 -28.65 43.07 -27.56
N ASP A 767 -29.17 43.05 -28.78
CA ASP A 767 -28.93 41.94 -29.71
C ASP A 767 -27.64 42.23 -30.49
N PRO A 768 -26.61 41.36 -30.44
CA PRO A 768 -25.36 41.54 -31.19
C PRO A 768 -25.52 41.31 -32.70
N ASN A 769 -26.61 40.68 -33.17
CA ASN A 769 -26.81 40.27 -34.57
C ASN A 769 -27.61 41.26 -35.42
N VAL A 770 -27.44 42.56 -35.22
CA VAL A 770 -28.22 43.55 -35.99
C VAL A 770 -27.73 43.57 -37.43
N GLU A 771 -28.55 43.03 -38.34
CA GLU A 771 -28.46 43.29 -39.77
C GLU A 771 -28.44 44.80 -40.02
N ASN A 772 -27.39 45.26 -40.69
CA ASN A 772 -27.20 46.63 -41.15
C ASN A 772 -28.27 46.99 -42.21
N GLU A 773 -29.54 47.19 -41.83
CA GLU A 773 -30.56 47.64 -42.78
C GLU A 773 -30.97 49.12 -42.64
N ASP A 774 -30.69 49.82 -41.52
CA ASP A 774 -31.36 51.12 -41.27
C ASP A 774 -30.49 52.33 -40.90
N THR A 775 -29.21 52.39 -41.29
CA THR A 775 -28.38 53.62 -41.08
C THR A 775 -27.88 54.27 -42.38
N LEU A 776 -28.74 55.10 -42.96
CA LEU A 776 -28.50 56.28 -43.82
C LEU A 776 -27.04 56.57 -44.29
N GLY A 777 -26.71 56.15 -45.52
CA GLY A 777 -26.06 56.96 -46.56
C GLY A 777 -24.55 57.29 -46.46
N SER A 778 -23.68 56.35 -46.85
CA SER A 778 -22.39 56.68 -47.49
C SER A 778 -21.76 55.48 -48.22
N ASP A 779 -22.02 55.35 -49.53
CA ASP A 779 -21.64 54.22 -50.42
C ASP A 779 -20.13 53.86 -50.49
N ASN A 780 -19.22 54.66 -49.94
CA ASN A 780 -17.76 54.41 -50.00
C ASN A 780 -17.16 53.79 -48.72
N MET A 781 -17.86 53.82 -47.58
CA MET A 781 -17.36 53.25 -46.32
C MET A 781 -17.76 51.77 -46.18
N ASP A 782 -18.94 51.41 -46.68
CA ASP A 782 -19.53 50.08 -46.56
C ASP A 782 -18.74 49.02 -47.35
N GLY A 783 -18.13 49.39 -48.47
CA GLY A 783 -17.28 48.49 -49.26
C GLY A 783 -16.00 48.07 -48.52
N PHE A 784 -15.33 49.00 -47.85
CA PHE A 784 -14.11 48.71 -47.08
C PHE A 784 -14.42 47.97 -45.78
N LEU A 785 -15.51 48.33 -45.09
CA LEU A 785 -15.96 47.62 -43.87
C LEU A 785 -16.42 46.20 -44.18
N SER A 786 -17.13 45.99 -45.29
CA SER A 786 -17.48 44.66 -45.82
C SER A 786 -16.24 43.82 -46.16
N ASP A 787 -15.24 44.41 -46.82
CA ASP A 787 -14.00 43.70 -47.16
C ASP A 787 -13.13 43.39 -45.93
N LEU A 788 -13.13 44.26 -44.90
CA LEU A 788 -12.43 44.04 -43.64
C LEU A 788 -13.12 42.99 -42.76
N ALA A 789 -14.46 43.02 -42.71
CA ALA A 789 -15.30 42.02 -42.05
C ALA A 789 -15.11 40.63 -42.66
N ASN A 790 -15.03 40.55 -44.00
CA ASN A 790 -14.75 39.30 -44.72
C ASN A 790 -13.29 38.81 -44.54
N ALA A 791 -12.34 39.71 -44.28
CA ALA A 791 -10.91 39.38 -44.16
C ALA A 791 -10.50 38.89 -42.76
N ILE A 792 -11.23 39.26 -41.71
CA ILE A 792 -10.91 38.91 -40.32
C ILE A 792 -12.16 38.32 -39.66
N PRO A 793 -12.20 36.99 -39.42
CA PRO A 793 -13.31 36.34 -38.73
C PRO A 793 -13.59 37.02 -37.37
N GLY A 794 -14.83 37.46 -37.15
CA GLY A 794 -15.28 38.02 -35.87
C GLY A 794 -15.22 39.55 -35.75
N ILE A 795 -14.90 40.30 -36.82
CA ILE A 795 -14.95 41.78 -36.81
C ILE A 795 -16.38 42.34 -36.67
N ASP A 796 -17.39 41.68 -37.24
CA ASP A 796 -18.78 42.15 -37.14
C ASP A 796 -19.30 42.12 -35.69
N GLU A 797 -19.07 41.00 -35.01
CA GLU A 797 -19.37 40.84 -33.58
C GLU A 797 -18.58 41.86 -32.74
N ALA A 798 -17.30 42.03 -33.02
CA ALA A 798 -16.41 42.99 -32.38
C ALA A 798 -16.90 44.45 -32.47
N MET A 799 -17.37 44.87 -33.64
CA MET A 799 -17.83 46.24 -33.87
C MET A 799 -19.15 46.51 -33.18
N SER A 800 -20.11 45.57 -33.20
CA SER A 800 -21.37 45.73 -32.47
C SER A 800 -21.15 45.83 -30.96
N PHE A 801 -20.17 45.10 -30.41
CA PHE A 801 -19.75 45.23 -29.01
C PHE A 801 -19.02 46.54 -28.70
N ALA A 802 -18.15 47.04 -29.59
CA ALA A 802 -17.49 48.33 -29.39
C ALA A 802 -18.49 49.50 -29.38
N GLU A 803 -19.50 49.45 -30.25
CA GLU A 803 -20.60 50.43 -30.27
C GLU A 803 -21.44 50.36 -28.99
N MET A 804 -21.73 49.15 -28.51
CA MET A 804 -22.41 48.94 -27.23
C MET A 804 -21.61 49.55 -26.07
N LEU A 805 -20.31 49.27 -25.95
CA LEU A 805 -19.47 49.82 -24.88
C LEU A 805 -19.38 51.35 -24.95
N LYS A 806 -19.31 51.91 -26.16
CA LYS A 806 -19.34 53.37 -26.36
C LYS A 806 -20.67 53.98 -25.92
N LEU A 807 -21.79 53.35 -26.30
CA LEU A 807 -23.13 53.76 -25.87
C LEU A 807 -23.21 53.76 -24.34
N VAL A 808 -22.74 52.69 -23.70
CA VAL A 808 -22.77 52.53 -22.24
C VAL A 808 -21.83 53.50 -21.52
N GLN A 809 -20.62 53.77 -22.05
CA GLN A 809 -19.71 54.76 -21.47
C GLN A 809 -20.23 56.19 -21.56
N THR A 810 -21.02 56.52 -22.59
CA THR A 810 -21.67 57.83 -22.67
C THR A 810 -22.82 58.01 -21.68
N MET A 811 -23.24 56.94 -21.00
CA MET A 811 -24.28 56.98 -19.98
C MET A 811 -23.68 57.09 -18.59
N ASP A 812 -24.16 58.05 -17.79
CA ASP A 812 -23.63 58.35 -16.46
C ASP A 812 -24.36 57.55 -15.36
N TYR A 813 -24.23 56.22 -15.42
CA TYR A 813 -24.73 55.31 -14.39
C TYR A 813 -23.65 54.96 -13.36
N SER A 814 -24.02 54.87 -12.08
CA SER A 814 -23.07 54.58 -11.01
C SER A 814 -22.55 53.14 -11.04
N VAL A 815 -23.41 52.17 -11.39
CA VAL A 815 -23.02 50.78 -11.58
C VAL A 815 -23.84 50.15 -12.70
N ILE A 816 -23.20 49.28 -13.48
CA ILE A 816 -23.78 48.58 -14.61
C ILE A 816 -23.65 47.07 -14.38
N VAL A 817 -24.79 46.38 -14.39
CA VAL A 817 -24.89 44.92 -14.23
C VAL A 817 -25.04 44.30 -15.61
N PHE A 818 -24.11 43.42 -15.99
CA PHE A 818 -24.17 42.68 -17.25
C PHE A 818 -24.74 41.29 -17.04
N ASP A 819 -25.91 41.02 -17.62
CA ASP A 819 -26.45 39.68 -17.80
C ASP A 819 -25.85 39.08 -19.07
N THR A 820 -24.90 38.16 -18.87
CA THR A 820 -24.08 37.64 -19.96
C THR A 820 -24.73 36.42 -20.63
N ALA A 821 -24.41 36.24 -21.92
CA ALA A 821 -24.71 35.03 -22.66
C ALA A 821 -24.11 33.75 -21.98
N PRO A 822 -24.38 32.53 -22.48
CA PRO A 822 -23.72 31.34 -21.96
C PRO A 822 -22.18 31.42 -22.03
N THR A 823 -21.48 30.82 -21.06
CA THR A 823 -20.02 30.90 -20.81
C THR A 823 -19.12 31.08 -22.03
N GLY A 824 -19.30 30.29 -23.10
CA GLY A 824 -18.45 30.35 -24.29
C GLY A 824 -18.52 31.67 -25.06
N HIS A 825 -19.65 32.39 -25.04
CA HIS A 825 -19.81 33.68 -25.70
C HIS A 825 -19.40 34.85 -24.79
N THR A 826 -19.62 34.72 -23.47
CA THR A 826 -19.17 35.71 -22.48
C THR A 826 -17.66 35.90 -22.46
N LEU A 827 -16.90 34.81 -22.57
CA LEU A 827 -15.44 34.90 -22.62
C LEU A 827 -14.94 35.62 -23.88
N ARG A 828 -15.68 35.56 -24.99
CA ARG A 828 -15.34 36.34 -26.20
C ARG A 828 -15.54 37.83 -25.97
N LEU A 829 -16.60 38.23 -25.27
CA LEU A 829 -16.84 39.63 -24.88
C LEU A 829 -15.66 40.20 -24.07
N LEU A 830 -15.13 39.42 -23.12
CA LEU A 830 -14.05 39.86 -22.23
C LEU A 830 -12.66 39.81 -22.88
N GLN A 831 -12.43 38.90 -23.83
CA GLN A 831 -11.19 38.84 -24.63
C GLN A 831 -11.07 39.94 -25.67
N PHE A 832 -12.21 40.50 -26.06
CA PHE A 832 -12.32 41.36 -27.23
C PHE A 832 -11.44 42.61 -27.16
N PRO A 833 -11.41 43.39 -26.06
CA PRO A 833 -10.57 44.59 -25.97
C PRO A 833 -9.09 44.30 -26.27
N SER A 834 -8.56 43.23 -25.69
CA SER A 834 -7.15 42.84 -25.87
C SER A 834 -6.82 42.36 -27.29
N THR A 835 -7.79 41.75 -27.98
CA THR A 835 -7.61 41.25 -29.35
C THR A 835 -7.65 42.41 -30.34
N LEU A 836 -8.59 43.34 -30.15
CA LEU A 836 -8.69 44.53 -30.99
C LEU A 836 -7.50 45.47 -30.78
N GLU A 837 -7.05 45.68 -29.54
CA GLU A 837 -5.85 46.45 -29.21
C GLU A 837 -4.63 45.94 -29.99
N LYS A 838 -4.36 44.63 -29.93
CA LYS A 838 -3.27 43.99 -30.69
C LYS A 838 -3.44 44.10 -32.21
N GLY A 839 -4.69 44.00 -32.70
CA GLY A 839 -5.02 44.17 -34.11
C GLY A 839 -4.74 45.58 -34.60
N LEU A 840 -5.21 46.58 -33.86
CA LEU A 840 -4.98 48.00 -34.11
C LEU A 840 -3.49 48.36 -34.03
N ASP A 841 -2.76 47.86 -33.03
CA ASP A 841 -1.31 48.06 -32.92
C ASP A 841 -0.55 47.49 -34.13
N LYS A 842 -0.95 46.30 -34.58
CA LYS A 842 -0.34 45.69 -35.76
C LYS A 842 -0.63 46.52 -37.02
N MET A 843 -1.85 47.03 -37.17
CA MET A 843 -2.25 47.92 -38.27
C MET A 843 -1.49 49.25 -38.24
N MET A 844 -1.33 49.87 -37.05
CA MET A 844 -0.51 51.08 -36.86
C MET A 844 0.98 50.80 -37.16
N SER A 845 1.50 49.64 -36.79
CA SER A 845 2.88 49.22 -37.12
C SER A 845 3.09 48.96 -38.62
N LEU A 846 2.04 48.50 -39.33
CA LEU A 846 2.03 48.38 -40.77
C LEU A 846 2.02 49.77 -41.43
N LYS A 847 1.30 50.76 -40.87
CA LYS A 847 1.37 52.16 -41.32
C LYS A 847 2.77 52.75 -41.15
N SER A 848 3.47 52.49 -40.05
CA SER A 848 4.84 53.04 -39.88
C SER A 848 5.84 52.42 -40.87
N LYS A 849 5.65 51.16 -41.26
CA LYS A 849 6.52 50.44 -42.22
C LYS A 849 6.18 50.72 -43.68
N PHE A 850 4.90 50.91 -44.01
CA PHE A 850 4.41 51.10 -45.38
C PHE A 850 3.94 52.52 -45.70
N GLY A 851 3.87 53.43 -44.71
CA GLY A 851 3.36 54.79 -44.87
C GLY A 851 4.17 55.63 -45.86
N GLY A 852 5.47 55.39 -45.97
CA GLY A 852 6.33 56.03 -46.99
C GLY A 852 6.07 55.53 -48.42
N LEU A 853 5.61 54.29 -48.59
CA LEU A 853 5.28 53.69 -49.88
C LEU A 853 3.83 54.00 -50.29
N LEU A 854 2.90 53.94 -49.34
CA LEU A 854 1.48 54.24 -49.53
C LEU A 854 1.30 55.71 -49.91
N SER A 855 1.97 56.64 -49.21
CA SER A 855 1.96 58.07 -49.56
C SER A 855 2.56 58.37 -50.93
N GLN A 856 3.56 57.60 -51.40
CA GLN A 856 4.07 57.69 -52.77
C GLN A 856 3.09 57.15 -53.80
N MET A 857 2.37 56.07 -53.48
CA MET A 857 1.43 55.42 -54.36
C MET A 857 0.13 56.21 -54.52
N THR A 858 -0.41 56.80 -53.44
CA THR A 858 -1.57 57.70 -53.46
C THR A 858 -1.28 58.97 -54.28
N ARG A 859 -0.04 59.50 -54.19
CA ARG A 859 0.43 60.62 -55.03
C ARG A 859 0.56 60.27 -56.51
N LEU A 860 0.81 59.00 -56.85
CA LEU A 860 0.93 58.50 -58.23
C LEU A 860 -0.43 58.17 -58.87
N VAL A 861 -1.43 57.79 -58.08
CA VAL A 861 -2.76 57.36 -58.55
C VAL A 861 -3.75 58.53 -58.70
N GLY A 862 -3.38 59.76 -58.30
CA GLY A 862 -4.15 60.96 -58.64
C GLY A 862 -5.51 61.09 -57.95
N GLY A 863 -5.71 60.42 -56.81
CA GLY A 863 -6.86 60.59 -55.94
C GLY A 863 -6.46 61.41 -54.71
N GLY A 864 -6.83 62.69 -54.70
CA GLY A 864 -6.70 63.54 -53.52
C GLY A 864 -7.77 63.19 -52.50
N ASP A 865 -7.36 62.64 -51.37
CA ASP A 865 -7.87 63.03 -50.04
C ASP A 865 -6.95 62.46 -48.96
N GLU A 866 -5.76 63.07 -48.79
CA GLU A 866 -4.92 62.91 -47.58
C GLU A 866 -5.77 63.16 -46.30
N PHE A 867 -6.82 63.98 -46.41
CA PHE A 867 -7.77 64.29 -45.33
C PHE A 867 -8.69 63.11 -44.95
N ALA A 868 -9.05 62.22 -45.88
CA ALA A 868 -9.95 61.09 -45.59
C ALA A 868 -9.20 59.95 -44.90
N GLU A 869 -7.95 59.69 -45.28
CA GLU A 869 -7.08 58.73 -44.57
C GLU A 869 -6.82 59.22 -43.14
N ASP A 870 -6.39 60.46 -42.94
CA ASP A 870 -6.12 60.99 -41.59
C ASP A 870 -7.38 61.08 -40.71
N ALA A 871 -8.55 61.41 -41.28
CA ALA A 871 -9.82 61.40 -40.52
C ALA A 871 -10.28 59.98 -40.15
N MET A 872 -10.03 58.98 -41.02
CA MET A 872 -10.32 57.57 -40.75
C MET A 872 -9.39 57.02 -39.66
N PHE A 873 -8.09 57.34 -39.73
CA PHE A 873 -7.13 56.93 -38.71
C PHE A 873 -7.36 57.64 -37.38
N GLY A 874 -7.75 58.92 -37.36
CA GLY A 874 -8.13 59.62 -36.14
C GLY A 874 -9.36 58.99 -35.44
N LYS A 875 -10.32 58.45 -36.22
CA LYS A 875 -11.44 57.66 -35.66
C LYS A 875 -10.98 56.32 -35.10
N LEU A 876 -10.04 55.63 -35.76
CA LEU A 876 -9.47 54.36 -35.28
C LEU A 876 -8.62 54.56 -34.01
N GLU A 877 -7.88 55.65 -33.92
CA GLU A 877 -7.07 56.02 -32.75
C GLU A 877 -7.97 56.37 -31.55
N GLY A 878 -9.03 57.16 -31.77
CA GLY A 878 -10.04 57.41 -30.73
C GLY A 878 -10.78 56.14 -30.28
N MET A 879 -10.99 55.16 -31.18
CA MET A 879 -11.56 53.86 -30.82
C MET A 879 -10.58 53.02 -30.00
N LYS A 880 -9.28 53.07 -30.30
CA LYS A 880 -8.23 52.43 -29.51
C LYS A 880 -8.23 52.96 -28.08
N ASP A 881 -8.24 54.29 -27.90
CA ASP A 881 -8.19 54.92 -26.58
C ASP A 881 -9.37 54.49 -25.69
N VAL A 882 -10.58 54.46 -26.26
CA VAL A 882 -11.79 54.00 -25.56
C VAL A 882 -11.63 52.54 -25.12
N ILE A 883 -11.11 51.68 -25.99
CA ILE A 883 -10.99 50.24 -25.73
C ILE A 883 -9.90 49.95 -24.70
N GLU A 884 -8.77 50.64 -24.77
CA GLU A 884 -7.70 50.55 -23.78
C GLU A 884 -8.21 50.99 -22.40
N GLN A 885 -9.00 52.08 -22.36
CA GLN A 885 -9.62 52.56 -21.13
C GLN A 885 -10.62 51.56 -20.54
N VAL A 886 -11.47 50.92 -21.37
CA VAL A 886 -12.38 49.85 -20.91
C VAL A 886 -11.61 48.65 -20.40
N ASN A 887 -10.60 48.19 -21.16
CA ASN A 887 -9.78 47.04 -20.79
C ASN A 887 -9.10 47.26 -19.43
N LYS A 888 -8.59 48.47 -19.19
CA LYS A 888 -7.99 48.84 -17.91
C LYS A 888 -9.01 48.83 -16.75
N GLN A 889 -10.25 49.28 -16.99
CA GLN A 889 -11.30 49.22 -15.97
C GLN A 889 -11.74 47.79 -15.67
N PHE A 890 -11.81 46.91 -16.67
CA PHE A 890 -12.20 45.50 -16.49
C PHE A 890 -11.18 44.70 -15.67
N LYS A 891 -9.91 45.11 -15.74
CA LYS A 891 -8.82 44.50 -14.97
C LYS A 891 -8.62 45.08 -13.58
N ASP A 892 -9.36 46.11 -13.22
CA ASP A 892 -9.27 46.77 -11.91
C ASP A 892 -10.29 46.14 -10.95
N PRO A 893 -9.86 45.39 -9.91
CA PRO A 893 -10.75 44.73 -8.95
C PRO A 893 -11.61 45.72 -8.15
N ASP A 894 -11.18 46.98 -8.04
CA ASP A 894 -11.95 48.00 -7.34
C ASP A 894 -13.13 48.50 -8.19
N LEU A 895 -13.06 48.35 -9.52
CA LEU A 895 -14.07 48.84 -10.47
C LEU A 895 -14.91 47.72 -11.08
N THR A 896 -14.34 46.53 -11.26
CA THR A 896 -14.98 45.41 -11.96
C THR A 896 -14.90 44.14 -11.16
N THR A 897 -16.03 43.45 -11.01
CA THR A 897 -16.08 42.09 -10.46
C THR A 897 -17.00 41.19 -11.28
N PHE A 898 -16.72 39.89 -11.26
CA PHE A 898 -17.52 38.86 -11.90
C PHE A 898 -18.17 37.95 -10.86
N VAL A 899 -19.49 37.76 -10.96
CA VAL A 899 -20.30 36.87 -10.13
C VAL A 899 -20.67 35.63 -10.93
N CYS A 900 -20.16 34.47 -10.52
CA CYS A 900 -20.45 33.20 -11.18
C CYS A 900 -21.76 32.60 -10.66
N VAL A 901 -22.64 32.15 -11.56
CA VAL A 901 -23.89 31.48 -11.20
C VAL A 901 -23.84 30.03 -11.69
N CYS A 902 -24.15 29.08 -10.81
CA CYS A 902 -24.10 27.66 -11.10
C CYS A 902 -25.22 26.89 -10.36
N ILE A 903 -25.31 25.59 -10.62
CA ILE A 903 -26.13 24.64 -9.87
C ILE A 903 -25.23 23.55 -9.29
N PRO A 904 -25.62 22.87 -8.20
CA PRO A 904 -24.79 21.83 -7.56
C PRO A 904 -24.85 20.51 -8.35
N GLU A 905 -24.23 20.50 -9.53
CA GLU A 905 -24.07 19.36 -10.41
C GLU A 905 -22.68 19.35 -11.05
N PHE A 906 -22.15 18.14 -11.35
CA PHE A 906 -20.82 17.96 -11.95
C PHE A 906 -20.56 18.86 -13.17
N LEU A 907 -21.45 18.83 -14.18
CA LEU A 907 -21.22 19.56 -15.41
C LEU A 907 -21.33 21.09 -15.21
N SER A 908 -22.06 21.55 -14.19
CA SER A 908 -22.10 22.97 -13.86
C SER A 908 -20.87 23.40 -13.08
N LEU A 909 -20.37 22.55 -12.16
CA LEU A 909 -19.12 22.78 -11.44
C LEU A 909 -17.94 22.89 -12.41
N TYR A 910 -17.78 21.91 -13.30
CA TYR A 910 -16.71 21.88 -14.30
C TYR A 910 -16.70 23.11 -15.22
N GLU A 911 -17.87 23.56 -15.70
CA GLU A 911 -17.98 24.76 -16.52
C GLU A 911 -17.70 26.05 -15.72
N THR A 912 -18.04 26.07 -14.42
CA THR A 912 -17.73 27.20 -13.54
C THR A 912 -16.23 27.29 -13.27
N GLU A 913 -15.58 26.15 -13.03
CA GLU A 913 -14.12 26.08 -12.87
C GLU A 913 -13.39 26.58 -14.12
N ARG A 914 -13.82 26.12 -15.29
CA ARG A 914 -13.28 26.61 -16.57
C ARG A 914 -13.49 28.11 -16.75
N LEU A 915 -14.66 28.63 -16.36
CA LEU A 915 -14.96 30.06 -16.42
C LEU A 915 -14.03 30.86 -15.50
N VAL A 916 -13.86 30.44 -14.24
CA VAL A 916 -12.97 31.09 -13.27
C VAL A 916 -11.52 31.09 -13.78
N GLN A 917 -11.02 29.96 -14.27
CA GLN A 917 -9.66 29.88 -14.83
C GLN A 917 -9.44 30.83 -16.01
N GLU A 918 -10.43 30.97 -16.91
CA GLU A 918 -10.35 31.92 -18.02
C GLU A 918 -10.44 33.37 -17.54
N LEU A 919 -11.29 33.69 -16.55
CA LEU A 919 -11.36 35.03 -15.95
C LEU A 919 -10.03 35.44 -15.30
N THR A 920 -9.41 34.54 -14.54
CA THR A 920 -8.08 34.76 -13.94
C THR A 920 -7.03 35.03 -15.03
N LYS A 921 -7.08 34.31 -16.14
CA LYS A 921 -6.19 34.51 -17.29
C LYS A 921 -6.40 35.87 -17.98
N PHE A 922 -7.61 36.43 -17.92
CA PHE A 922 -7.90 37.78 -18.39
C PHE A 922 -7.64 38.87 -17.34
N GLU A 923 -7.17 38.50 -16.15
CA GLU A 923 -6.94 39.41 -15.01
C GLU A 923 -8.24 40.12 -14.58
N ILE A 924 -9.38 39.43 -14.69
CA ILE A 924 -10.67 39.94 -14.22
C ILE A 924 -10.96 39.34 -12.85
N ASP A 925 -11.29 40.20 -11.89
CA ASP A 925 -11.64 39.80 -10.53
C ASP A 925 -12.91 38.94 -10.48
N THR A 926 -12.85 37.87 -9.71
CA THR A 926 -13.99 37.00 -9.39
C THR A 926 -13.77 36.41 -8.00
N HIS A 927 -14.70 36.68 -7.10
CA HIS A 927 -14.63 36.21 -5.71
C HIS A 927 -16.03 35.90 -5.12
N ASN A 928 -17.04 35.77 -5.98
CA ASN A 928 -18.43 35.47 -5.62
C ASN A 928 -19.00 34.35 -6.49
N ILE A 929 -19.55 33.31 -5.85
CA ILE A 929 -20.26 32.22 -6.52
C ILE A 929 -21.67 32.10 -5.94
N ILE A 930 -22.67 32.09 -6.80
CA ILE A 930 -24.07 31.85 -6.46
C ILE A 930 -24.45 30.46 -6.93
N ILE A 931 -24.75 29.58 -5.98
CA ILE A 931 -25.23 28.22 -6.24
C ILE A 931 -26.76 28.23 -6.15
N ASN A 932 -27.41 28.16 -7.29
CA ASN A 932 -28.86 28.19 -7.43
C ASN A 932 -29.47 26.78 -7.44
N GLN A 933 -30.81 26.71 -7.28
CA GLN A 933 -31.58 25.47 -7.33
C GLN A 933 -31.13 24.40 -6.32
N VAL A 934 -30.67 24.84 -5.14
CA VAL A 934 -30.31 23.95 -4.04
C VAL A 934 -31.58 23.42 -3.40
N ILE A 935 -31.68 22.10 -3.26
CA ILE A 935 -32.79 21.45 -2.57
C ILE A 935 -32.37 21.26 -1.11
N PHE A 936 -33.08 21.93 -0.21
CA PHE A 936 -32.87 21.82 1.23
C PHE A 936 -33.73 20.70 1.83
N ASP A 937 -33.26 20.10 2.93
CA ASP A 937 -33.99 19.06 3.64
C ASP A 937 -35.09 19.67 4.50
N GLU A 938 -36.29 19.77 3.93
CA GLU A 938 -37.50 20.12 4.65
C GLU A 938 -38.23 18.82 5.05
N GLU A 939 -38.69 18.71 6.30
CA GLU A 939 -39.28 17.48 6.88
C GLU A 939 -40.44 16.87 6.04
N ALA A 940 -41.05 17.64 5.12
CA ALA A 940 -42.11 17.20 4.22
C ALA A 940 -41.65 16.36 3.01
N VAL A 941 -40.34 16.23 2.75
CA VAL A 941 -39.83 15.52 1.57
C VAL A 941 -39.86 13.99 1.76
N VAL A 942 -40.99 13.37 1.43
CA VAL A 942 -41.17 11.90 1.44
C VAL A 942 -40.56 11.24 0.18
N SER A 943 -40.27 12.02 -0.87
CA SER A 943 -39.82 11.51 -2.16
C SER A 943 -38.39 10.95 -2.12
N LYS A 944 -38.26 9.65 -2.43
CA LYS A 944 -36.95 8.98 -2.60
C LYS A 944 -36.08 9.65 -3.67
N LEU A 945 -36.69 10.18 -4.74
CA LEU A 945 -35.96 10.85 -5.82
C LEU A 945 -35.38 12.20 -5.35
N LEU A 946 -36.15 12.97 -4.58
CA LEU A 946 -35.67 14.24 -4.04
C LEU A 946 -34.55 14.02 -3.03
N LYS A 947 -34.68 13.04 -2.12
CA LYS A 947 -33.59 12.67 -1.21
C LYS A 947 -32.32 12.25 -1.95
N ALA A 948 -32.43 11.40 -2.97
CA ALA A 948 -31.28 11.00 -3.79
C ALA A 948 -30.65 12.22 -4.50
N ARG A 949 -31.48 13.14 -4.99
CA ARG A 949 -31.03 14.38 -5.63
C ARG A 949 -30.30 15.29 -4.64
N MET A 950 -30.81 15.44 -3.42
CA MET A 950 -30.16 16.23 -2.36
C MET A 950 -28.81 15.64 -1.98
N HIS A 951 -28.70 14.32 -1.79
CA HIS A 951 -27.42 13.67 -1.49
C HIS A 951 -26.41 13.89 -2.63
N MET A 952 -26.88 13.85 -3.88
CA MET A 952 -26.05 14.16 -5.05
C MET A 952 -25.62 15.63 -5.07
N GLN A 953 -26.52 16.57 -4.75
CA GLN A 953 -26.21 18.00 -4.67
C GLN A 953 -25.23 18.30 -3.54
N GLN A 954 -25.41 17.69 -2.36
CA GLN A 954 -24.53 17.87 -1.20
C GLN A 954 -23.08 17.52 -1.54
N LYS A 955 -22.85 16.39 -2.23
CA LYS A 955 -21.52 16.02 -2.72
C LYS A 955 -20.86 17.14 -3.54
N TYR A 956 -21.61 17.83 -4.40
CA TYR A 956 -21.05 18.91 -5.22
C TYR A 956 -20.95 20.23 -4.46
N LEU A 957 -21.85 20.51 -3.51
CA LEU A 957 -21.72 21.65 -2.60
C LEU A 957 -20.42 21.55 -1.79
N ASP A 958 -20.12 20.38 -1.23
CA ASP A 958 -18.88 20.14 -0.50
C ASP A 958 -17.66 20.38 -1.40
N GLN A 959 -17.71 19.97 -2.67
CA GLN A 959 -16.66 20.26 -3.65
C GLN A 959 -16.50 21.75 -3.94
N PHE A 960 -17.59 22.52 -4.06
CA PHE A 960 -17.50 23.98 -4.23
C PHE A 960 -16.79 24.63 -3.04
N TYR A 961 -17.14 24.27 -1.80
CA TYR A 961 -16.49 24.82 -0.61
C TYR A 961 -15.02 24.38 -0.46
N MET A 962 -14.65 23.20 -0.95
CA MET A 962 -13.25 22.76 -0.95
C MET A 962 -12.40 23.45 -2.02
N LEU A 963 -12.98 23.76 -3.17
CA LEU A 963 -12.26 24.37 -4.31
C LEU A 963 -12.15 25.89 -4.21
N TYR A 964 -13.10 26.54 -3.54
CA TYR A 964 -13.25 27.99 -3.49
C TYR A 964 -13.40 28.48 -2.05
N ASP A 965 -12.41 28.18 -1.20
CA ASP A 965 -12.38 28.61 0.20
C ASP A 965 -12.20 30.14 0.34
N ASP A 966 -11.67 30.78 -0.70
CA ASP A 966 -11.47 32.22 -0.85
C ASP A 966 -12.66 32.96 -1.50
N PHE A 967 -13.72 32.25 -1.90
CA PHE A 967 -14.91 32.85 -2.52
C PHE A 967 -16.08 32.98 -1.53
N HIS A 968 -16.90 34.00 -1.76
CA HIS A 968 -18.20 34.11 -1.11
C HIS A 968 -19.21 33.22 -1.85
N ILE A 969 -19.54 32.07 -1.23
CA ILE A 969 -20.48 31.10 -1.80
C ILE A 969 -21.89 31.34 -1.22
N THR A 970 -22.78 31.92 -2.04
CA THR A 970 -24.20 32.14 -1.71
C THR A 970 -25.06 30.97 -2.21
N LYS A 971 -25.77 30.30 -1.30
CA LYS A 971 -26.69 29.19 -1.63
C LYS A 971 -28.13 29.68 -1.75
N LEU A 972 -28.77 29.41 -2.89
CA LEU A 972 -30.17 29.79 -3.14
C LEU A 972 -31.06 28.56 -3.31
N PRO A 973 -32.26 28.56 -2.68
CA PRO A 973 -33.16 27.41 -2.75
C PRO A 973 -33.83 27.28 -4.11
N LEU A 974 -34.14 26.05 -4.51
CA LEU A 974 -35.08 25.77 -5.59
C LEU A 974 -36.50 26.14 -5.13
N LEU A 975 -37.13 27.10 -5.81
CA LEU A 975 -38.52 27.48 -5.54
C LEU A 975 -39.52 26.63 -6.35
N PRO A 976 -40.75 26.43 -5.82
CA PRO A 976 -41.80 25.67 -6.51
C PRO A 976 -42.45 26.44 -7.68
N GLN A 977 -42.22 27.74 -7.79
CA GLN A 977 -42.76 28.62 -8.83
C GLN A 977 -41.62 29.40 -9.49
N GLU A 978 -41.83 29.80 -10.74
CA GLU A 978 -40.88 30.67 -11.46
C GLU A 978 -40.82 32.05 -10.81
N VAL A 979 -39.62 32.62 -10.74
CA VAL A 979 -39.38 33.95 -10.15
C VAL A 979 -39.51 35.02 -11.23
N CYS A 980 -40.74 35.39 -11.54
CA CYS A 980 -41.07 36.40 -12.55
C CYS A 980 -41.88 37.55 -11.96
N GLY A 981 -41.58 38.77 -12.40
CA GLY A 981 -42.18 40.01 -11.92
C GLY A 981 -41.42 40.63 -10.74
N VAL A 982 -41.54 41.95 -10.61
CA VAL A 982 -40.76 42.76 -9.65
C VAL A 982 -40.99 42.31 -8.20
N ASP A 983 -42.21 41.95 -7.83
CA ASP A 983 -42.54 41.55 -6.46
C ASP A 983 -41.92 40.19 -6.10
N ALA A 984 -41.94 39.22 -7.03
CA ALA A 984 -41.31 37.91 -6.84
C ALA A 984 -39.78 38.03 -6.75
N LEU A 985 -39.17 38.84 -7.62
CA LEU A 985 -37.73 39.13 -7.58
C LEU A 985 -37.34 39.83 -6.26
N LYS A 986 -38.13 40.81 -5.80
CA LYS A 986 -37.91 41.47 -4.49
C LYS A 986 -38.05 40.50 -3.33
N ALA A 987 -39.04 39.61 -3.33
CA ALA A 987 -39.21 38.60 -2.30
C ALA A 987 -38.01 37.63 -2.27
N PHE A 988 -37.54 37.17 -3.44
CA PHE A 988 -36.41 36.25 -3.52
C PHE A 988 -35.06 36.90 -3.18
N SER A 989 -34.94 38.23 -3.33
CA SER A 989 -33.71 38.98 -3.01
C SER A 989 -33.26 38.89 -1.55
N GLY A 990 -34.16 38.55 -0.62
CA GLY A 990 -33.79 38.34 0.79
C GLY A 990 -32.75 37.24 0.96
N ASN A 991 -32.84 36.17 0.17
CA ASN A 991 -31.95 35.00 0.26
C ASN A 991 -30.51 35.27 -0.24
N PHE A 992 -30.27 36.43 -0.85
CA PHE A 992 -28.94 36.87 -1.27
C PHE A 992 -28.18 37.59 -0.15
N LEU A 993 -28.92 38.22 0.77
CA LEU A 993 -28.38 38.99 1.90
C LEU A 993 -28.31 38.17 3.18
N SER A 994 -29.28 37.28 3.39
CA SER A 994 -29.34 36.36 4.52
C SER A 994 -29.37 34.93 4.00
N PRO A 995 -28.52 34.03 4.52
CA PRO A 995 -28.53 32.62 4.17
C PRO A 995 -29.92 32.00 4.35
N TYR A 996 -30.39 31.27 3.34
CA TYR A 996 -31.69 30.61 3.39
C TYR A 996 -31.69 29.56 4.51
N GLN A 997 -32.54 29.73 5.50
CA GLN A 997 -32.79 28.73 6.54
C GLN A 997 -34.07 27.96 6.21
N PRO A 998 -34.03 26.61 6.14
CA PRO A 998 -35.23 25.82 5.97
C PRO A 998 -36.16 26.04 7.16
N SER A 999 -37.46 26.11 6.87
CA SER A 999 -38.49 26.52 7.83
C SER A 999 -38.64 25.56 9.03
N ILE A 1000 -38.14 24.32 8.96
CA ILE A 1000 -38.23 23.31 10.02
C ILE A 1000 -37.02 22.37 9.99
N VAL A 1001 -36.17 22.41 11.01
CA VAL A 1001 -35.12 21.42 11.29
C VAL A 1001 -35.51 20.69 12.57
N ARG A 1002 -35.38 19.35 12.65
CA ARG A 1002 -35.50 18.63 13.93
C ARG A 1002 -34.44 19.12 14.90
N GLY A 1003 -34.84 20.01 15.80
CA GLY A 1003 -34.11 20.26 17.04
C GLY A 1003 -34.52 19.26 18.11
N THR A 1004 -33.71 19.16 19.16
CA THR A 1004 -34.17 18.62 20.45
C THR A 1004 -35.37 19.43 20.96
N VAL A 1005 -36.16 18.85 21.88
CA VAL A 1005 -37.32 19.55 22.47
C VAL A 1005 -36.91 20.93 23.03
N GLU A 1006 -35.72 21.01 23.62
CA GLU A 1006 -35.14 22.21 24.21
C GLU A 1006 -34.81 23.30 23.17
N GLU A 1007 -34.28 22.94 22.00
CA GLU A 1007 -34.02 23.88 20.90
C GLU A 1007 -35.32 24.39 20.26
N LEU A 1008 -36.33 23.51 20.14
CA LEU A 1008 -37.66 23.89 19.67
C LEU A 1008 -38.35 24.83 20.66
N GLU A 1009 -38.22 24.59 21.97
CA GLU A 1009 -38.74 25.49 23.01
C GLU A 1009 -38.04 26.86 22.98
N GLN A 1010 -36.71 26.91 22.80
CA GLN A 1010 -35.96 28.16 22.61
C GLN A 1010 -36.41 28.91 21.35
N ARG A 1011 -36.55 28.24 20.20
CA ARG A 1011 -37.03 28.86 18.95
C ARG A 1011 -38.45 29.37 19.07
N VAL A 1012 -39.35 28.62 19.70
CA VAL A 1012 -40.72 29.08 19.97
C VAL A 1012 -40.70 30.31 20.89
N SER A 1013 -39.79 30.37 21.86
CA SER A 1013 -39.63 31.56 22.71
C SER A 1013 -39.17 32.77 21.90
N ILE A 1014 -38.17 32.62 21.03
CA ILE A 1014 -37.65 33.70 20.16
C ILE A 1014 -38.74 34.19 19.21
N LEU A 1015 -39.44 33.28 18.52
CA LEU A 1015 -40.52 33.62 17.59
C LEU A 1015 -41.70 34.32 18.28
N LYS A 1016 -42.01 33.96 19.53
CA LYS A 1016 -43.03 34.69 20.33
C LYS A 1016 -42.58 36.11 20.66
N GLU A 1017 -41.29 36.31 20.90
CA GLU A 1017 -40.73 37.63 21.17
C GLU A 1017 -40.71 38.50 19.91
N GLU A 1018 -40.32 37.94 18.77
CA GLU A 1018 -40.39 38.61 17.47
C GLU A 1018 -41.82 38.95 17.07
N LEU A 1019 -42.78 38.02 17.24
CA LEU A 1019 -44.19 38.28 16.99
C LEU A 1019 -44.70 39.42 17.86
N LYS A 1020 -44.34 39.45 19.14
CA LYS A 1020 -44.72 40.53 20.06
C LYS A 1020 -44.12 41.88 19.65
N ASN A 1021 -42.88 41.88 19.16
CA ASN A 1021 -42.24 43.09 18.63
C ASN A 1021 -42.93 43.57 17.35
N ALA A 1022 -43.27 42.67 16.43
CA ALA A 1022 -44.00 42.97 15.21
C ALA A 1022 -45.43 43.45 15.49
N GLU A 1023 -46.14 42.85 16.45
CA GLU A 1023 -47.45 43.32 16.92
C GLU A 1023 -47.36 44.71 17.56
N ALA A 1024 -46.30 44.99 18.34
CA ALA A 1024 -46.05 46.32 18.90
C ALA A 1024 -45.74 47.36 17.82
N GLU A 1025 -45.01 46.98 16.76
CA GLU A 1025 -44.75 47.83 15.60
C GLU A 1025 -46.02 48.07 14.77
N LEU A 1026 -46.84 47.03 14.56
CA LEU A 1026 -48.16 47.12 13.92
C LEU A 1026 -49.09 48.04 14.72
N GLU A 1027 -49.11 47.95 16.05
CA GLU A 1027 -49.85 48.86 16.91
C GLU A 1027 -49.32 50.29 16.83
N ARG A 1028 -47.99 50.50 16.76
CA ARG A 1028 -47.40 51.82 16.57
C ARG A 1028 -47.81 52.43 15.22
N LEU A 1029 -47.78 51.65 14.15
CA LEU A 1029 -48.22 52.07 12.82
C LEU A 1029 -49.73 52.31 12.75
N GLY A 1030 -50.53 51.49 13.45
CA GLY A 1030 -51.97 51.64 13.59
C GLY A 1030 -52.37 52.89 14.39
N LYS A 1031 -51.65 53.20 15.48
CA LYS A 1031 -51.81 54.45 16.25
C LYS A 1031 -51.34 55.68 15.48
N GLY A 1032 -50.35 55.53 14.58
CA GLY A 1032 -49.94 56.57 13.63
C GLY A 1032 -51.02 56.93 12.61
N LYS A 1033 -51.78 55.93 12.12
CA LYS A 1033 -52.93 56.14 11.22
C LYS A 1033 -54.17 56.78 11.88
N GLN A 1034 -54.25 56.83 13.21
CA GLN A 1034 -55.32 57.54 13.93
C GLN A 1034 -54.97 59.00 14.28
N LYS A 1035 -53.77 59.47 13.94
CA LYS A 1035 -53.29 60.85 14.18
C LYS A 1035 -53.04 61.66 12.91
N ILE A 1036 -53.47 61.16 11.76
CA ILE A 1036 -53.65 61.89 10.49
C ILE A 1036 -55.14 61.85 10.20
#